data_AF-A0A8H7FEI7-F1
#
_entry.id   AF-A0A8H7FEI7-F1
#
_cell.length_a   1.000
_cell.length_b   1.000
_cell.length_c   1.000
_cell.angle_alpha   90.00
_cell.angle_beta   90.00
_cell.angle_gamma   90.00
#
_symmetry.space_group_name_H-M   'P 1'
#
loop_
_entity.id
_entity.type
_entity.pdbx_description
1 polymer ?
#
loop_
_entity_poly.entity_id
_entity_poly.type
_entity_poly.pdbx_seq_one_letter_code
_entity_poly.pdbx_strand_id
1 'polypeptide(L)'
;MLPLHSRANPPRKPVLLLVVLVAIVLVLSAVSLSTTRTYTLTWADTEKEPLAATSNDSVTPRLDYIVFPAAPTLSPHPPPTHIPVLPEWCIDAHFALGHTCAPGYFGNELTRGLDKFDMVWTWVNSSDARLQDAMGQARHEEGFVLEEEKEPTEDKLYRDHDELRHSFRSVLKHFRAYANSFTLFTSDFPVSHSDAYLQEIVDAYANASLPSAAGGEEDEDVDEYEYDAQLENSNPMLSFRRADILGETELRLGLKPAWLNPDAREWVDGDVELGLQFQSEVFEEFKGVSFNSYSIETQLHRLRFPSNDDIFIYLNDDFYIMADLSPADFHTHAMGTVLRLEPTLLVAPSPEPARIVPAGEWGPLFASNALLSARFGWRGRPYAQHVPKALSRTLLAEVAEIWPAAMGRTRGHRFRGMGLGAWGEGGDAYGVFLGVHLGVERWREALLWSFVVGRIGGDDGRWGEVERESAWEAVGGVDGEAEVRVLLTRRRSTDVGRVQGVLRKAGYAWSERTHYVFSSEDGYPYTFPNLGSAKEEETWPQFSGKHLGRELCVLKPACFVGGSASDVFKRVAFEEAVACGDCIIHALRAQSGEYGLSAFLPPPERSILVEKTEYTPEASLIPRLPLQREDDFGLVRVLDARVGSGAVNVRAWTLRLLERYRFVIGDSGTAFVMIQQPSDVTKHLFGWMARDWWLSLVCVNDDIVKEPARSDALIRQWEGARWPVQAAWER
;
A
#
# COMPACT_ATOMS: atom_id res chain seq x y z
N MET A 1 -22.05 65.11 41.63
CA MET A 1 -22.35 64.71 43.03
C MET A 1 -22.48 63.20 43.08
N LEU A 2 -21.58 62.54 43.82
CA LEU A 2 -21.75 61.20 44.43
C LEU A 2 -22.98 61.23 45.38
N PRO A 3 -23.61 60.10 45.82
CA PRO A 3 -22.95 58.91 46.41
C PRO A 3 -23.63 57.52 46.12
N LEU A 4 -22.85 56.43 46.00
CA LEU A 4 -22.47 55.36 46.97
C LEU A 4 -23.50 54.24 47.27
N HIS A 5 -23.11 53.03 46.83
CA HIS A 5 -23.09 51.72 47.49
C HIS A 5 -24.20 51.28 48.46
N SER A 6 -24.78 50.09 48.20
CA SER A 6 -24.66 48.95 49.14
C SER A 6 -24.96 47.60 48.45
N ARG A 7 -24.16 46.59 48.82
CA ARG A 7 -24.17 45.19 48.35
C ARG A 7 -25.28 44.39 49.04
N ALA A 8 -25.97 43.52 48.31
CA ALA A 8 -26.72 42.39 48.85
C ALA A 8 -26.26 41.08 48.15
N ASN A 9 -25.88 40.09 48.96
CA ASN A 9 -25.53 38.73 48.53
C ASN A 9 -26.79 37.95 48.07
N PRO A 10 -26.72 37.16 46.99
CA PRO A 10 -27.62 36.03 46.77
C PRO A 10 -27.02 34.70 47.29
N PRO A 11 -27.84 33.66 47.48
CA PRO A 11 -27.56 32.56 48.40
C PRO A 11 -26.66 31.48 47.83
N ARG A 12 -25.84 30.89 48.72
CA ARG A 12 -25.09 29.66 48.47
C ARG A 12 -26.05 28.48 48.28
N LYS A 13 -26.05 27.90 47.06
CA LYS A 13 -26.19 26.48 46.64
C LYS A 13 -26.92 26.43 45.29
N PRO A 14 -26.23 26.00 44.21
CA PRO A 14 -26.30 24.57 43.85
C PRO A 14 -24.93 23.98 43.44
N VAL A 15 -23.82 24.45 44.01
CA VAL A 15 -22.49 23.88 43.70
C VAL A 15 -22.35 22.45 44.23
N LEU A 16 -23.05 22.08 45.32
CA LEU A 16 -22.97 20.72 45.84
C LEU A 16 -23.70 19.70 44.93
N LEU A 17 -24.78 20.11 44.25
CA LEU A 17 -25.48 19.22 43.32
C LEU A 17 -24.65 19.01 42.04
N LEU A 18 -23.97 20.05 41.56
CA LEU A 18 -23.08 19.97 40.40
C LEU A 18 -21.83 19.14 40.69
N VAL A 19 -21.24 19.26 41.89
CA VAL A 19 -20.08 18.45 42.29
C VAL A 19 -20.46 16.99 42.50
N VAL A 20 -21.66 16.70 43.03
CA VAL A 20 -22.16 15.32 43.15
C VAL A 20 -22.54 14.73 41.78
N LEU A 21 -23.13 15.52 40.87
CA LEU A 21 -23.40 15.07 39.50
C LEU A 21 -22.12 14.86 38.69
N VAL A 22 -21.12 15.73 38.83
CA VAL A 22 -19.80 15.56 38.17
C VAL A 22 -19.04 14.39 38.78
N ALA A 23 -19.15 14.15 40.10
CA ALA A 23 -18.57 12.97 40.74
C ALA A 23 -19.30 11.68 40.34
N ILE A 24 -20.63 11.69 40.18
CA ILE A 24 -21.39 10.52 39.70
C ILE A 24 -21.14 10.28 38.21
N VAL A 25 -21.00 11.32 37.39
CA VAL A 25 -20.60 11.17 35.97
C VAL A 25 -19.15 10.70 35.87
N LEU A 26 -18.23 11.18 36.72
CA LEU A 26 -16.84 10.71 36.76
C LEU A 26 -16.72 9.28 37.30
N VAL A 27 -17.55 8.90 38.28
CA VAL A 27 -17.62 7.53 38.80
C VAL A 27 -18.35 6.60 37.81
N LEU A 28 -19.37 7.06 37.08
CA LEU A 28 -20.00 6.26 36.02
C LEU A 28 -19.12 6.16 34.76
N SER A 29 -18.28 7.16 34.47
CA SER A 29 -17.23 7.05 33.44
C SER A 29 -16.02 6.24 33.91
N ALA A 30 -15.78 6.15 35.22
CA ALA A 30 -14.71 5.30 35.80
C ALA A 30 -15.18 3.86 36.11
N VAL A 31 -16.49 3.61 36.21
CA VAL A 31 -17.09 2.27 36.36
C VAL A 31 -17.43 1.65 35.00
N SER A 32 -17.23 2.37 33.89
CA SER A 32 -17.18 1.79 32.54
C SER A 32 -15.76 1.42 32.09
N LEU A 33 -14.78 1.46 33.00
CA LEU A 33 -13.38 1.09 32.79
C LEU A 33 -13.02 -0.09 33.70
N SER A 34 -13.34 -1.31 33.26
CA SER A 34 -12.59 -2.55 33.51
C SER A 34 -13.49 -3.74 33.13
N THR A 35 -13.56 -3.97 31.82
CA THR A 35 -13.73 -5.33 31.30
C THR A 35 -12.54 -5.54 30.41
N THR A 36 -11.48 -6.10 31.00
CA THR A 36 -10.32 -6.67 30.32
C THR A 36 -10.81 -7.62 29.23
N ARG A 37 -10.70 -7.19 27.98
CA ARG A 37 -11.00 -8.00 26.80
C ARG A 37 -9.70 -8.67 26.37
N THR A 38 -9.67 -10.00 26.49
CA THR A 38 -8.58 -10.84 25.96
C THR A 38 -8.72 -10.88 24.45
N TYR A 39 -7.70 -10.52 23.69
CA TYR A 39 -7.71 -10.65 22.22
C TYR A 39 -6.57 -11.56 21.75
N THR A 40 -6.89 -12.36 20.73
CA THR A 40 -5.96 -12.85 19.71
C THR A 40 -6.19 -11.97 18.49
N LEU A 41 -5.32 -11.00 18.24
CA LEU A 41 -5.45 -10.05 17.13
C LEU A 41 -4.92 -10.67 15.83
N THR A 42 -5.81 -11.35 15.11
CA THR A 42 -5.80 -11.19 13.66
C THR A 42 -6.76 -10.06 13.31
N TRP A 43 -6.38 -9.15 12.40
CA TRP A 43 -7.27 -8.08 11.94
C TRP A 43 -8.57 -8.60 11.29
N ALA A 44 -8.71 -9.93 11.12
CA ALA A 44 -9.85 -10.61 10.58
C ALA A 44 -11.01 -10.81 11.58
N ASP A 45 -10.73 -10.84 12.89
CA ASP A 45 -11.65 -11.37 13.92
C ASP A 45 -12.31 -10.31 14.82
N THR A 46 -12.29 -9.03 14.44
CA THR A 46 -12.83 -7.91 15.26
C THR A 46 -14.35 -7.94 15.54
N GLU A 47 -15.12 -8.90 14.98
CA GLU A 47 -16.57 -9.03 15.18
C GLU A 47 -17.01 -10.22 16.07
N LYS A 48 -16.10 -11.06 16.57
CA LYS A 48 -16.45 -12.22 17.42
C LYS A 48 -15.99 -12.01 18.87
N GLU A 49 -16.87 -12.31 19.83
CA GLU A 49 -16.57 -12.22 21.27
C GLU A 49 -15.49 -13.24 21.70
N PRO A 50 -14.47 -12.85 22.50
CA PRO A 50 -13.33 -13.72 22.86
C PRO A 50 -13.58 -14.70 24.02
N LEU A 51 -12.80 -15.80 24.03
CA LEU A 51 -12.75 -16.84 25.09
C LEU A 51 -11.73 -16.49 26.20
N ALA A 52 -12.10 -16.71 27.47
CA ALA A 52 -11.27 -16.40 28.63
C ALA A 52 -10.42 -17.61 29.07
N ALA A 53 -9.11 -17.39 29.30
CA ALA A 53 -8.25 -18.35 30.01
C ALA A 53 -7.98 -17.84 31.43
N THR A 54 -8.48 -18.54 32.44
CA THR A 54 -8.22 -18.26 33.85
C THR A 54 -6.80 -18.66 34.22
N SER A 55 -6.06 -17.72 34.79
CA SER A 55 -4.70 -17.91 35.30
C SER A 55 -4.71 -18.72 36.60
N ASN A 56 -4.21 -19.96 36.54
CA ASN A 56 -3.48 -20.63 37.61
C ASN A 56 -3.08 -22.02 37.13
N ASP A 57 -1.98 -22.15 36.38
CA ASP A 57 -1.08 -23.31 36.52
C ASP A 57 0.24 -23.09 35.77
N SER A 58 1.32 -23.53 36.40
CA SER A 58 2.72 -23.32 36.02
C SER A 58 3.22 -24.17 34.85
N VAL A 59 2.35 -24.51 33.89
CA VAL A 59 2.69 -25.31 32.70
C VAL A 59 1.87 -24.80 31.50
N THR A 60 2.04 -23.55 31.09
CA THR A 60 1.66 -23.16 29.72
C THR A 60 2.83 -23.49 28.79
N PRO A 61 2.64 -24.39 27.81
CA PRO A 61 3.68 -24.70 26.85
C PRO A 61 4.05 -23.42 26.09
N ARG A 62 5.36 -23.13 25.96
CA ARG A 62 5.85 -21.97 25.19
C ARG A 62 5.49 -22.20 23.73
N LEU A 63 4.37 -21.67 23.29
CA LEU A 63 3.98 -21.75 21.89
C LEU A 63 4.67 -20.62 21.14
N ASP A 64 5.53 -20.99 20.20
CA ASP A 64 6.05 -20.10 19.16
C ASP A 64 5.01 -19.87 18.03
N TYR A 65 3.76 -20.30 18.26
CA TYR A 65 2.64 -20.17 17.35
C TYR A 65 1.42 -19.51 18.03
N ILE A 66 0.60 -18.85 17.21
CA ILE A 66 -0.75 -18.42 17.57
C ILE A 66 -1.75 -19.47 17.09
N VAL A 67 -2.60 -19.98 17.97
CA VAL A 67 -3.65 -20.94 17.59
C VAL A 67 -4.92 -20.16 17.24
N PHE A 68 -5.49 -20.39 16.06
CA PHE A 68 -6.72 -19.72 15.61
C PHE A 68 -7.59 -20.67 14.78
N PRO A 69 -8.93 -20.50 14.76
CA PRO A 69 -9.80 -21.29 13.91
C PRO A 69 -9.61 -20.89 12.44
N ALA A 70 -9.61 -21.87 11.54
CA ALA A 70 -9.68 -21.63 10.10
C ALA A 70 -10.96 -20.84 9.82
N ALA A 71 -10.81 -19.60 9.37
CA ALA A 71 -11.95 -18.80 8.96
C ALA A 71 -12.60 -19.46 7.74
N PRO A 72 -13.94 -19.62 7.69
CA PRO A 72 -14.62 -19.90 6.42
C PRO A 72 -14.23 -18.80 5.44
N THR A 73 -13.83 -19.16 4.21
CA THR A 73 -13.27 -18.24 3.19
C THR A 73 -13.91 -16.87 3.29
N LEU A 74 -13.21 -15.93 3.92
CA LEU A 74 -13.76 -14.61 4.19
C LEU A 74 -14.08 -13.96 2.85
N SER A 75 -15.28 -13.41 2.75
CA SER A 75 -15.62 -12.60 1.59
C SER A 75 -14.57 -11.49 1.46
N PRO A 76 -14.03 -11.24 0.25
CA PRO A 76 -13.02 -10.20 0.04
C PRO A 76 -13.53 -8.90 0.68
N HIS A 77 -12.75 -8.32 1.60
CA HIS A 77 -13.05 -6.95 1.98
C HIS A 77 -12.72 -6.06 0.79
N PRO A 78 -13.68 -5.29 0.27
CA PRO A 78 -13.39 -4.36 -0.79
C PRO A 78 -12.32 -3.39 -0.27
N PRO A 79 -11.37 -2.96 -1.14
CA PRO A 79 -10.45 -1.90 -0.77
C PRO A 79 -11.25 -0.67 -0.32
N PRO A 80 -10.68 0.18 0.56
CA PRO A 80 -11.38 1.35 1.08
C PRO A 80 -11.95 2.18 -0.07
N THR A 81 -13.22 2.52 0.03
CA THR A 81 -13.93 3.32 -0.98
C THR A 81 -13.59 4.80 -0.90
N HIS A 82 -12.92 5.21 0.19
CA HIS A 82 -12.61 6.59 0.48
C HIS A 82 -11.11 6.86 0.30
N ILE A 83 -10.77 7.53 -0.81
CA ILE A 83 -9.44 8.12 -1.03
C ILE A 83 -9.47 9.49 -0.35
N PRO A 84 -8.60 9.80 0.63
CA PRO A 84 -8.60 11.11 1.25
C PRO A 84 -8.42 12.20 0.19
N VAL A 85 -9.31 13.18 0.21
CA VAL A 85 -9.52 14.11 -0.90
C VAL A 85 -9.05 15.52 -0.57
N LEU A 86 -8.33 16.15 -1.49
CA LEU A 86 -8.16 17.59 -1.55
C LEU A 86 -9.55 18.25 -1.47
N PRO A 87 -9.68 19.36 -0.74
CA PRO A 87 -10.99 19.99 -0.60
C PRO A 87 -11.54 20.47 -1.95
N GLU A 88 -12.86 20.32 -2.15
CA GLU A 88 -13.58 20.76 -3.37
C GLU A 88 -13.32 22.24 -3.70
N TRP A 89 -13.21 23.10 -2.67
CA TRP A 89 -12.97 24.53 -2.85
C TRP A 89 -11.56 24.86 -3.36
N CYS A 90 -10.62 23.93 -3.27
CA CYS A 90 -9.21 24.16 -3.59
C CYS A 90 -8.73 23.39 -4.82
N ILE A 91 -9.26 22.20 -5.06
CA ILE A 91 -8.70 21.23 -6.00
C ILE A 91 -8.50 21.81 -7.41
N ASP A 92 -9.42 22.64 -7.88
CA ASP A 92 -9.29 23.29 -9.19
C ASP A 92 -8.08 24.22 -9.24
N ALA A 93 -7.96 25.17 -8.31
CA ALA A 93 -6.82 26.09 -8.26
C ALA A 93 -5.50 25.33 -8.03
N HIS A 94 -5.54 24.22 -7.29
CA HIS A 94 -4.39 23.35 -7.09
C HIS A 94 -3.88 22.79 -8.42
N PHE A 95 -4.73 22.11 -9.19
CA PHE A 95 -4.30 21.52 -10.46
C PHE A 95 -4.13 22.55 -11.57
N ALA A 96 -5.01 23.54 -11.68
CA ALA A 96 -4.99 24.49 -12.79
C ALA A 96 -3.82 25.48 -12.68
N LEU A 97 -3.55 25.97 -11.47
CA LEU A 97 -2.59 27.06 -11.22
C LEU A 97 -1.38 26.62 -10.39
N GLY A 98 -1.37 25.38 -9.87
CA GLY A 98 -0.36 24.95 -8.91
C GLY A 98 -0.49 25.69 -7.58
N HIS A 99 -1.70 26.06 -7.15
CA HIS A 99 -1.89 26.65 -5.83
C HIS A 99 -1.80 25.57 -4.73
N THR A 100 -1.47 25.98 -3.50
CA THR A 100 -1.46 25.07 -2.36
C THR A 100 -2.79 25.15 -1.62
N CYS A 101 -3.39 24.00 -1.32
CA CYS A 101 -4.49 23.92 -0.37
C CYS A 101 -3.96 24.13 1.05
N ALA A 102 -4.38 25.22 1.69
CA ALA A 102 -3.87 25.64 2.99
C ALA A 102 -5.03 25.97 3.95
N PRO A 103 -4.94 25.60 5.24
CA PRO A 103 -5.92 25.99 6.26
C PRO A 103 -6.07 27.51 6.33
N GLY A 104 -7.29 27.99 6.59
CA GLY A 104 -7.60 29.42 6.74
C GLY A 104 -7.78 30.18 5.42
N TYR A 105 -7.55 29.55 4.27
CA TYR A 105 -7.98 30.10 2.99
C TYR A 105 -9.53 30.01 2.92
N PHE A 106 -10.19 31.15 2.68
CA PHE A 106 -11.65 31.30 2.78
C PHE A 106 -12.29 30.94 4.14
N GLY A 107 -11.51 30.89 5.22
CA GLY A 107 -12.03 30.52 6.56
C GLY A 107 -12.28 29.01 6.75
N ASN A 108 -11.78 28.17 5.86
CA ASN A 108 -11.96 26.72 5.93
C ASN A 108 -10.88 26.04 6.79
N GLU A 109 -11.27 25.03 7.56
CA GLU A 109 -10.35 24.13 8.27
C GLU A 109 -9.87 23.02 7.33
N LEU A 110 -8.57 22.71 7.38
CA LEU A 110 -7.96 21.54 6.76
C LEU A 110 -7.46 20.67 7.90
N THR A 111 -7.73 19.36 7.85
CA THR A 111 -7.07 18.38 8.71
C THR A 111 -5.57 18.58 8.55
N ARG A 112 -4.87 18.91 9.65
CA ARG A 112 -3.41 19.12 9.61
C ARG A 112 -2.74 17.80 9.22
N GLY A 113 -1.66 17.87 8.43
CA GLY A 113 -0.82 16.76 7.95
C GLY A 113 -0.15 15.91 9.05
N LEU A 114 -0.98 15.34 9.91
CA LEU A 114 -0.70 14.33 10.93
C LEU A 114 -1.05 12.94 10.37
N ASP A 115 -0.89 12.76 9.06
CA ASP A 115 -1.13 11.47 8.41
C ASP A 115 -0.27 10.43 9.12
N LYS A 116 -0.93 9.44 9.70
CA LYS A 116 -0.30 8.25 10.23
C LYS A 116 -0.45 7.15 9.18
N PHE A 117 0.52 6.26 9.12
CA PHE A 117 0.51 5.15 8.16
C PHE A 117 0.42 3.83 8.90
N ASP A 118 -0.37 2.91 8.36
CA ASP A 118 -0.19 1.50 8.71
C ASP A 118 1.11 1.00 8.10
N MET A 119 1.89 0.34 8.92
CA MET A 119 3.20 -0.21 8.58
C MET A 119 3.03 -1.72 8.42
N VAL A 120 3.42 -2.26 7.26
CA VAL A 120 3.15 -3.66 6.90
C VAL A 120 4.46 -4.37 6.60
N TRP A 121 4.70 -5.47 7.31
CA TRP A 121 5.83 -6.36 7.06
C TRP A 121 5.37 -7.69 6.49
N THR A 122 6.11 -8.21 5.52
CA THR A 122 6.11 -9.64 5.20
C THR A 122 7.29 -10.30 5.90
N TRP A 123 7.06 -11.46 6.49
CA TRP A 123 8.10 -12.18 7.22
C TRP A 123 7.86 -13.68 7.26
N VAL A 124 8.95 -14.42 7.32
CA VAL A 124 9.00 -15.86 7.39
C VAL A 124 10.17 -16.30 8.28
N ASN A 125 10.08 -17.48 8.90
CA ASN A 125 11.15 -18.05 9.71
C ASN A 125 11.65 -19.37 9.11
N SER A 126 12.80 -19.38 8.42
CA SER A 126 13.39 -20.64 7.89
C SER A 126 13.63 -21.71 8.92
N SER A 127 13.92 -21.33 10.15
CA SER A 127 14.31 -22.27 11.21
C SER A 127 13.10 -22.99 11.81
N ASP A 128 11.89 -22.56 11.44
CA ASP A 128 10.66 -23.18 11.88
C ASP A 128 10.46 -24.57 11.24
N ALA A 129 10.33 -25.59 12.08
CA ALA A 129 10.20 -26.97 11.62
C ALA A 129 8.94 -27.20 10.77
N ARG A 130 7.82 -26.54 11.10
CA ARG A 130 6.57 -26.69 10.35
C ARG A 130 6.64 -26.00 9.00
N LEU A 131 7.33 -24.87 8.92
CA LEU A 131 7.63 -24.22 7.65
C LEU A 131 8.50 -25.13 6.77
N GLN A 132 9.56 -25.72 7.33
CA GLN A 132 10.43 -26.65 6.59
C GLN A 132 9.67 -27.88 6.08
N ASP A 133 8.82 -28.47 6.93
CA ASP A 133 7.97 -29.61 6.56
C ASP A 133 6.98 -29.23 5.45
N ALA A 134 6.28 -28.10 5.61
CA ALA A 134 5.35 -27.59 4.60
C ALA A 134 6.06 -27.29 3.27
N MET A 135 7.27 -26.74 3.34
CA MET A 135 8.10 -26.46 2.17
C MET A 135 8.55 -27.76 1.49
N GLY A 136 8.99 -28.77 2.24
CA GLY A 136 9.36 -30.08 1.73
C GLY A 136 8.20 -30.80 1.06
N GLN A 137 7.02 -30.77 1.68
CA GLN A 137 5.78 -31.31 1.11
C GLN A 137 5.41 -30.58 -0.19
N ALA A 138 5.42 -29.25 -0.19
CA ALA A 138 5.13 -28.46 -1.38
C ALA A 138 6.11 -28.77 -2.52
N ARG A 139 7.42 -28.88 -2.23
CA ARG A 139 8.43 -29.26 -3.23
C ARG A 139 8.13 -30.63 -3.86
N HIS A 140 7.74 -31.61 -3.04
CA HIS A 140 7.38 -32.94 -3.52
C HIS A 140 6.12 -32.91 -4.40
N GLU A 141 5.08 -32.17 -3.99
CA GLU A 141 3.83 -32.02 -4.75
C GLU A 141 4.03 -31.33 -6.10
N GLU A 142 4.92 -30.33 -6.18
CA GLU A 142 5.28 -29.65 -7.42
C GLU A 142 6.30 -30.43 -8.28
N GLY A 143 6.78 -31.59 -7.79
CA GLY A 143 7.71 -32.45 -8.54
C GLY A 143 9.15 -31.95 -8.59
N PHE A 144 9.59 -31.11 -7.65
CA PHE A 144 11.01 -30.72 -7.56
C PHE A 144 11.87 -31.93 -7.16
N VAL A 145 12.91 -32.20 -7.95
CA VAL A 145 13.94 -33.20 -7.60
C VAL A 145 14.96 -32.54 -6.68
N LEU A 146 14.93 -32.88 -5.40
CA LEU A 146 15.96 -32.46 -4.44
C LEU A 146 17.25 -33.23 -4.74
N GLU A 147 18.32 -32.54 -5.14
CA GLU A 147 19.67 -33.14 -5.14
C GLU A 147 20.12 -33.30 -3.67
N GLU A 148 20.36 -34.54 -3.21
CA GLU A 148 20.63 -34.89 -1.80
C GLU A 148 21.84 -34.19 -1.15
N GLU A 149 22.72 -33.52 -1.92
CA GLU A 149 24.02 -33.00 -1.44
C GLU A 149 24.21 -31.48 -1.54
N LYS A 150 23.19 -30.70 -1.90
CA LYS A 150 23.26 -29.23 -1.85
C LYS A 150 22.09 -28.68 -1.05
N GLU A 151 22.37 -27.84 -0.06
CA GLU A 151 21.38 -26.85 0.39
C GLU A 151 20.84 -26.17 -0.88
N PRO A 152 19.53 -26.25 -1.16
CA PRO A 152 18.92 -25.47 -2.23
C PRO A 152 19.42 -24.03 -2.11
N THR A 153 19.89 -23.45 -3.21
CA THR A 153 20.37 -22.04 -3.22
C THR A 153 19.33 -21.05 -2.69
N GLU A 154 18.06 -21.46 -2.65
CA GLU A 154 16.92 -20.73 -2.11
C GLU A 154 16.82 -20.77 -0.58
N ASP A 155 17.40 -21.75 0.11
CA ASP A 155 17.29 -21.89 1.57
C ASP A 155 18.01 -20.77 2.34
N LYS A 156 18.91 -20.04 1.66
CA LYS A 156 19.52 -18.81 2.17
C LYS A 156 18.53 -17.66 2.30
N LEU A 157 17.48 -17.60 1.47
CA LEU A 157 16.50 -16.50 1.42
C LEU A 157 15.57 -16.44 2.63
N TYR A 158 15.71 -17.38 3.56
CA TYR A 158 14.76 -17.57 4.65
C TYR A 158 15.45 -17.47 6.03
N ARG A 159 16.78 -17.29 6.09
CA ARG A 159 17.54 -17.17 7.35
C ARG A 159 17.02 -15.95 8.14
N ASP A 160 17.04 -16.06 9.48
CA ASP A 160 16.60 -14.98 10.36
C ASP A 160 17.79 -14.47 11.17
N HIS A 161 18.17 -13.22 10.92
CA HIS A 161 19.27 -12.54 11.62
C HIS A 161 18.80 -11.56 12.69
N ASP A 162 17.53 -11.65 13.13
CA ASP A 162 16.83 -10.67 13.97
C ASP A 162 16.42 -9.39 13.23
N GLU A 163 16.42 -9.44 11.90
CA GLU A 163 16.18 -8.29 11.03
C GLU A 163 14.81 -7.68 11.31
N LEU A 164 13.76 -8.51 11.36
CA LEU A 164 12.40 -8.06 11.65
C LEU A 164 12.31 -7.24 12.95
N ARG A 165 12.96 -7.73 14.01
CA ARG A 165 12.94 -7.06 15.33
C ARG A 165 13.53 -5.67 15.23
N HIS A 166 14.68 -5.54 14.58
CA HIS A 166 15.39 -4.27 14.47
C HIS A 166 14.79 -3.37 13.38
N SER A 167 14.13 -3.93 12.37
CA SER A 167 13.30 -3.21 11.42
C SER A 167 12.14 -2.52 12.14
N PHE A 168 11.41 -3.22 13.01
CA PHE A 168 10.37 -2.65 13.87
C PHE A 168 10.92 -1.51 14.73
N ARG A 169 12.02 -1.75 15.44
CA ARG A 169 12.67 -0.74 16.27
C ARG A 169 13.17 0.45 15.45
N SER A 170 13.57 0.26 14.20
CA SER A 170 13.99 1.35 13.32
C SER A 170 12.84 2.31 13.02
N VAL A 171 11.64 1.78 12.76
CA VAL A 171 10.42 2.57 12.57
C VAL A 171 10.01 3.24 13.89
N LEU A 172 10.00 2.51 15.01
CA LEU A 172 9.67 3.09 16.31
C LEU A 172 10.65 4.20 16.75
N LYS A 173 11.91 4.12 16.33
CA LYS A 173 12.91 5.16 16.64
C LYS A 173 12.73 6.40 15.78
N HIS A 174 12.48 6.23 14.49
CA HIS A 174 12.64 7.29 13.50
C HIS A 174 11.34 7.80 12.86
N PHE A 175 10.23 7.08 13.05
CA PHE A 175 8.97 7.37 12.37
C PHE A 175 7.71 7.18 13.24
N ARG A 176 7.87 6.84 14.53
CA ARG A 176 6.76 6.54 15.44
C ARG A 176 5.62 7.55 15.42
N ALA A 177 5.91 8.85 15.43
CA ALA A 177 4.89 9.89 15.49
C ALA A 177 3.87 9.82 14.32
N TYR A 178 4.25 9.14 13.24
CA TYR A 178 3.49 8.97 12.01
C TYR A 178 3.16 7.50 11.72
N ALA A 179 3.39 6.59 12.66
CA ALA A 179 2.94 5.20 12.58
C ALA A 179 1.57 5.07 13.26
N ASN A 180 0.61 4.45 12.57
CA ASN A 180 -0.71 4.14 13.10
C ASN A 180 -0.72 2.76 13.76
N SER A 181 -0.35 1.74 13.01
CA SER A 181 -0.29 0.36 13.45
C SER A 181 0.83 -0.38 12.73
N PHE A 182 1.29 -1.48 13.32
CA PHE A 182 2.17 -2.45 12.70
C PHE A 182 1.37 -3.70 12.37
N THR A 183 1.52 -4.21 11.15
CA THR A 183 0.91 -5.46 10.70
C THR A 183 1.99 -6.39 10.20
N LEU A 184 2.10 -7.56 10.82
CA LEU A 184 2.97 -8.63 10.37
C LEU A 184 2.17 -9.66 9.57
N PHE A 185 2.44 -9.75 8.27
CA PHE A 185 1.86 -10.74 7.38
C PHE A 185 2.79 -11.95 7.26
N THR A 186 2.33 -13.12 7.72
CA THR A 186 3.18 -14.31 7.86
C THR A 186 2.43 -15.62 7.60
N SER A 187 3.15 -16.74 7.64
CA SER A 187 2.66 -18.07 7.31
C SER A 187 1.88 -18.71 8.46
N ASP A 188 1.08 -19.72 8.13
CA ASP A 188 0.31 -20.49 9.08
C ASP A 188 0.05 -21.93 8.58
N PHE A 189 -0.15 -22.86 9.51
CA PHE A 189 -0.16 -24.30 9.22
C PHE A 189 -1.43 -24.97 9.76
N PRO A 190 -1.99 -25.97 9.04
CA PRO A 190 -3.09 -26.77 9.57
C PRO A 190 -2.65 -27.58 10.80
N VAL A 191 -3.56 -27.79 11.74
CA VAL A 191 -3.33 -28.67 12.90
C VAL A 191 -3.59 -30.13 12.49
N SER A 192 -2.58 -31.00 12.65
CA SER A 192 -2.73 -32.45 12.41
C SER A 192 -3.30 -33.16 13.65
N HIS A 193 -4.22 -34.11 13.45
CA HIS A 193 -4.77 -34.96 14.52
C HIS A 193 -3.74 -35.87 15.22
N SER A 194 -2.54 -36.03 14.67
CA SER A 194 -1.46 -36.81 15.28
C SER A 194 -0.56 -36.01 16.22
N ASP A 195 -0.82 -34.72 16.38
CA ASP A 195 0.04 -33.81 17.11
C ASP A 195 -0.28 -33.90 18.62
N ALA A 196 0.31 -34.89 19.29
CA ALA A 196 0.01 -35.25 20.68
C ALA A 196 0.13 -34.07 21.68
N TYR A 197 0.97 -33.08 21.35
CA TYR A 197 1.17 -31.86 22.11
C TYR A 197 0.03 -30.84 21.93
N LEU A 198 -0.60 -30.80 20.75
CA LEU A 198 -1.79 -29.97 20.50
C LEU A 198 -3.05 -30.62 21.03
N GLN A 199 -3.11 -31.96 21.10
CA GLN A 199 -4.21 -32.64 21.78
C GLN A 199 -4.29 -32.23 23.25
N GLU A 200 -3.16 -32.09 23.92
CA GLU A 200 -3.07 -31.59 25.30
C GLU A 200 -3.55 -30.13 25.44
N ILE A 201 -3.28 -29.29 24.44
CA ILE A 201 -3.74 -27.89 24.37
C ILE A 201 -5.24 -27.81 24.06
N VAL A 202 -5.71 -28.57 23.08
CA VAL A 202 -7.13 -28.70 22.72
C VAL A 202 -7.93 -29.22 23.91
N ASP A 203 -7.42 -30.23 24.62
CA ASP A 203 -8.01 -30.78 25.85
C ASP A 203 -8.01 -29.74 26.97
N ALA A 204 -6.95 -28.95 27.13
CA ALA A 204 -6.90 -27.84 28.09
C ALA A 204 -7.92 -26.74 27.77
N TYR A 205 -8.12 -26.39 26.49
CA TYR A 205 -9.13 -25.43 26.03
C TYR A 205 -10.57 -25.96 26.19
N ALA A 206 -10.80 -27.24 25.86
CA ALA A 206 -12.09 -27.91 26.04
C ALA A 206 -12.48 -27.97 27.53
N ASN A 207 -11.51 -28.24 28.40
CA ASN A 207 -11.72 -28.30 29.85
C ASN A 207 -11.90 -26.92 30.51
N ALA A 208 -11.24 -25.87 30.02
CA ALA A 208 -11.43 -24.50 30.51
C ALA A 208 -12.81 -23.89 30.17
N SER A 209 -13.51 -24.47 29.19
CA SER A 209 -14.82 -24.01 28.72
C SER A 209 -16.01 -24.65 29.48
N LEU A 210 -15.74 -25.62 30.36
CA LEU A 210 -16.74 -26.24 31.22
C LEU A 210 -16.86 -25.43 32.53
N PRO A 211 -18.06 -24.96 32.93
CA PRO A 211 -18.22 -24.30 34.21
C PRO A 211 -17.90 -25.27 35.34
N SER A 212 -17.06 -24.87 36.28
CA SER A 212 -16.72 -25.67 37.45
C SER A 212 -18.00 -25.98 38.23
N ALA A 213 -18.37 -27.25 38.30
CA ALA A 213 -19.41 -27.77 39.20
C ALA A 213 -18.92 -27.74 40.66
N ALA A 214 -18.64 -26.55 41.18
CA ALA A 214 -18.16 -26.36 42.54
C ALA A 214 -18.88 -25.17 43.18
N GLY A 215 -20.01 -25.45 43.82
CA GLY A 215 -20.65 -24.53 44.74
C GLY A 215 -22.18 -24.56 44.73
N GLY A 216 -22.78 -25.69 45.10
CA GLY A 216 -24.20 -25.78 45.40
C GLY A 216 -24.45 -27.02 46.26
N GLU A 217 -25.08 -26.83 47.42
CA GLU A 217 -25.46 -27.89 48.34
C GLU A 217 -26.32 -28.96 47.63
N GLU A 218 -26.16 -30.21 48.08
CA GLU A 218 -26.94 -31.37 47.67
C GLU A 218 -28.44 -31.10 47.84
N ASP A 219 -29.15 -30.82 46.75
CA ASP A 219 -30.58 -31.06 46.64
C ASP A 219 -30.78 -32.21 45.65
N GLU A 220 -31.18 -33.36 46.19
CA GLU A 220 -31.60 -34.55 45.44
C GLU A 220 -32.86 -34.23 44.61
N ASP A 221 -32.92 -34.82 43.41
CA ASP A 221 -34.06 -34.84 42.45
C ASP A 221 -34.20 -33.66 41.47
N VAL A 222 -33.23 -33.50 40.57
CA VAL A 222 -33.48 -32.93 39.22
C VAL A 222 -32.81 -33.83 38.19
N ASP A 223 -33.60 -34.41 37.27
CA ASP A 223 -33.09 -35.24 36.17
C ASP A 223 -32.17 -34.40 35.26
N GLU A 224 -30.91 -34.83 35.16
CA GLU A 224 -29.80 -34.17 34.44
C GLU A 224 -30.13 -33.86 32.96
N TYR A 225 -31.05 -34.62 32.36
CA TYR A 225 -31.52 -34.41 30.99
C TYR A 225 -32.48 -33.21 30.81
N GLU A 226 -33.18 -32.77 31.85
CA GLU A 226 -34.19 -31.71 31.74
C GLU A 226 -33.58 -30.31 31.99
N TYR A 227 -32.47 -30.25 32.73
CA TYR A 227 -31.69 -29.02 32.94
C TYR A 227 -30.91 -28.59 31.68
N ASP A 228 -30.30 -29.55 30.96
CA ASP A 228 -29.56 -29.30 29.72
C ASP A 228 -30.48 -28.81 28.58
N ALA A 229 -31.69 -29.38 28.46
CA ALA A 229 -32.66 -28.97 27.45
C ALA A 229 -33.25 -27.56 27.69
N GLN A 230 -33.32 -27.11 28.95
CA GLN A 230 -33.75 -25.76 29.29
C GLN A 230 -32.64 -24.70 29.07
N LEU A 231 -31.36 -25.07 29.21
CA LEU A 231 -30.22 -24.21 28.91
C LEU A 231 -30.00 -24.04 27.39
N GLU A 232 -30.22 -25.09 26.59
CA GLU A 232 -30.12 -25.03 25.13
C GLU A 232 -31.21 -24.15 24.49
N ASN A 233 -32.42 -24.12 25.06
CA ASN A 233 -33.52 -23.29 24.56
C ASN A 233 -33.45 -21.81 25.01
N SER A 234 -32.60 -21.49 25.98
CA SER A 234 -32.50 -20.12 26.54
C SER A 234 -31.25 -19.38 26.07
N ASN A 235 -30.26 -20.05 25.46
CA ASN A 235 -29.04 -19.40 24.99
C ASN A 235 -28.45 -20.03 23.70
N PRO A 236 -28.78 -19.50 22.50
CA PRO A 236 -28.29 -20.02 21.21
C PRO A 236 -26.76 -19.94 21.01
N MET A 237 -26.03 -19.35 21.96
CA MET A 237 -24.58 -19.22 21.93
C MET A 237 -23.84 -20.44 22.53
N LEU A 238 -24.52 -21.26 23.34
CA LEU A 238 -23.95 -22.50 23.92
C LEU A 238 -23.99 -23.67 22.93
N SER A 239 -24.97 -23.74 22.04
CA SER A 239 -25.02 -24.72 20.96
C SER A 239 -23.90 -24.52 19.92
N PHE A 240 -23.44 -23.27 19.74
CA PHE A 240 -22.29 -22.94 18.88
C PHE A 240 -20.96 -23.50 19.44
N ARG A 241 -20.77 -23.45 20.77
CA ARG A 241 -19.52 -23.88 21.43
C ARG A 241 -19.29 -25.40 21.42
N ARG A 242 -20.35 -26.20 21.26
CA ARG A 242 -20.24 -27.66 21.20
C ARG A 242 -19.93 -28.16 19.78
N ALA A 243 -20.41 -27.47 18.75
CA ALA A 243 -20.13 -27.81 17.34
C ALA A 243 -18.67 -27.54 16.95
N ASP A 244 -18.07 -26.45 17.46
CA ASP A 244 -16.65 -26.12 17.21
C ASP A 244 -15.67 -27.12 17.84
N ILE A 245 -16.02 -27.74 18.97
CA ILE A 245 -15.18 -28.70 19.69
C ILE A 245 -15.41 -30.15 19.19
N LEU A 246 -16.56 -30.43 18.56
CA LEU A 246 -16.94 -31.77 18.08
C LEU A 246 -16.66 -32.01 16.57
N GLY A 247 -15.95 -31.11 15.88
CA GLY A 247 -15.29 -31.44 14.61
C GLY A 247 -15.78 -30.74 13.33
N GLU A 248 -16.34 -29.53 13.40
CA GLU A 248 -16.75 -28.78 12.18
C GLU A 248 -15.81 -27.62 11.76
N THR A 249 -14.87 -27.17 12.61
CA THR A 249 -13.96 -26.04 12.29
C THR A 249 -12.49 -26.45 12.45
N GLU A 250 -11.70 -26.41 11.37
CA GLU A 250 -10.28 -26.78 11.37
C GLU A 250 -9.44 -25.75 12.16
N LEU A 251 -8.55 -26.16 13.07
CA LEU A 251 -7.64 -25.24 13.77
C LEU A 251 -6.34 -25.04 12.98
N ARG A 252 -5.71 -23.87 13.14
CA ARG A 252 -4.46 -23.48 12.47
C ARG A 252 -3.45 -22.88 13.44
N LEU A 253 -2.17 -23.00 13.09
CA LEU A 253 -1.02 -22.50 13.83
C LEU A 253 -0.36 -21.37 13.03
N GLY A 254 -0.57 -20.14 13.46
CA GLY A 254 0.04 -18.95 12.90
C GLY A 254 1.46 -18.76 13.40
N LEU A 255 2.40 -18.57 12.49
CA LEU A 255 3.81 -18.35 12.81
C LEU A 255 3.99 -17.01 13.54
N LYS A 256 4.84 -17.00 14.57
CA LYS A 256 5.11 -15.80 15.37
C LYS A 256 6.61 -15.66 15.64
N PRO A 257 7.17 -14.44 15.66
CA PRO A 257 8.56 -14.25 16.08
C PRO A 257 8.79 -14.72 17.52
N ALA A 258 9.88 -15.47 17.74
CA ALA A 258 10.20 -16.08 19.04
C ALA A 258 10.49 -15.04 20.15
N TRP A 259 10.89 -13.83 19.77
CA TRP A 259 11.12 -12.72 20.69
C TRP A 259 9.86 -11.97 21.08
N LEU A 260 8.73 -12.23 20.42
CA LEU A 260 7.46 -11.57 20.71
C LEU A 260 6.85 -12.19 21.98
N ASN A 261 6.40 -11.33 22.90
CA ASN A 261 5.80 -11.74 24.17
C ASN A 261 4.62 -12.71 23.91
N PRO A 262 4.58 -13.91 24.54
CA PRO A 262 3.48 -14.87 24.39
C PRO A 262 2.12 -14.30 24.79
N ASP A 263 2.07 -13.32 25.70
CA ASP A 263 0.82 -12.69 26.11
C ASP A 263 0.31 -11.74 25.03
N ALA A 264 -0.56 -12.24 24.16
CA ALA A 264 -1.20 -11.49 23.06
C ALA A 264 -2.19 -10.40 23.53
N ARG A 265 -2.33 -10.18 24.85
CA ARG A 265 -3.36 -9.33 25.43
C ARG A 265 -3.20 -7.86 25.03
N GLU A 266 -1.98 -7.36 24.86
CA GLU A 266 -1.69 -6.00 24.37
C GLU A 266 -0.28 -5.95 23.74
N TRP A 267 -0.12 -6.35 22.46
CA TRP A 267 1.10 -5.97 21.72
C TRP A 267 1.03 -4.49 21.33
N VAL A 268 1.16 -3.64 22.34
CA VAL A 268 1.07 -2.20 22.22
C VAL A 268 2.35 -1.58 22.74
N ASP A 269 2.98 -0.76 21.92
CA ASP A 269 4.09 0.09 22.32
C ASP A 269 3.60 1.55 22.24
N GLY A 270 3.29 2.13 23.40
CA GLY A 270 2.69 3.47 23.54
C GLY A 270 1.41 3.64 22.71
N ASP A 271 1.47 4.38 21.60
CA ASP A 271 0.34 4.63 20.69
C ASP A 271 0.36 3.80 19.40
N VAL A 272 1.24 2.80 19.31
CA VAL A 272 1.35 1.89 18.15
C VAL A 272 0.95 0.49 18.59
N GLU A 273 -0.01 -0.10 17.88
CA GLU A 273 -0.46 -1.48 18.07
C GLU A 273 0.16 -2.40 17.00
N LEU A 274 0.54 -3.62 17.40
CA LEU A 274 1.02 -4.67 16.51
C LEU A 274 -0.05 -5.77 16.37
N GLY A 275 -0.49 -6.02 15.13
CA GLY A 275 -1.36 -7.13 14.76
C GLY A 275 -0.68 -8.11 13.81
N LEU A 276 -1.13 -9.36 13.80
CA LEU A 276 -0.68 -10.40 12.87
C LEU A 276 -1.79 -10.69 11.86
N GLN A 277 -1.42 -11.06 10.64
CA GLN A 277 -2.34 -11.63 9.66
C GLN A 277 -1.66 -12.84 9.02
N PHE A 278 -2.45 -13.88 8.75
CA PHE A 278 -1.94 -15.14 8.24
C PHE A 278 -2.33 -15.38 6.79
N GLN A 279 -1.51 -16.12 6.05
CA GLN A 279 -1.75 -16.39 4.63
C GLN A 279 -3.13 -17.00 4.38
N SER A 280 -3.57 -17.96 5.20
CA SER A 280 -4.89 -18.58 5.05
C SER A 280 -6.07 -17.62 5.22
N GLU A 281 -5.91 -16.52 5.97
CA GLU A 281 -6.96 -15.52 6.17
C GLU A 281 -7.05 -14.53 5.00
N VAL A 282 -5.93 -14.30 4.30
CA VAL A 282 -5.78 -13.21 3.33
C VAL A 282 -5.77 -13.72 1.89
N PHE A 283 -5.28 -14.92 1.61
CA PHE A 283 -5.15 -15.43 0.25
C PHE A 283 -6.50 -15.70 -0.41
N GLU A 284 -6.67 -15.24 -1.63
CA GLU A 284 -7.73 -15.72 -2.51
C GLU A 284 -7.39 -17.14 -3.01
N GLU A 285 -8.32 -18.10 -2.84
CA GLU A 285 -8.10 -19.51 -3.22
C GLU A 285 -6.83 -20.11 -2.58
N PHE A 286 -6.69 -19.97 -1.26
CA PHE A 286 -5.56 -20.51 -0.52
C PHE A 286 -5.41 -22.04 -0.71
N LYS A 287 -4.26 -22.48 -1.24
CA LYS A 287 -3.94 -23.90 -1.53
C LYS A 287 -2.77 -24.43 -0.71
N GLY A 288 -2.53 -23.81 0.45
CA GLY A 288 -1.38 -24.07 1.30
C GLY A 288 -0.38 -22.91 1.27
N VAL A 289 0.62 -23.02 2.15
CA VAL A 289 1.60 -21.96 2.40
C VAL A 289 2.38 -21.64 1.12
N SER A 290 2.46 -20.35 0.80
CA SER A 290 3.30 -19.81 -0.25
C SER A 290 4.65 -19.39 0.33
N PHE A 291 5.72 -19.80 -0.36
CA PHE A 291 7.11 -19.42 -0.10
C PHE A 291 7.62 -18.41 -1.15
N ASN A 292 6.71 -17.94 -2.01
CA ASN A 292 7.00 -17.00 -3.08
C ASN A 292 6.57 -15.59 -2.67
N SER A 293 7.53 -14.68 -2.48
CA SER A 293 7.22 -13.29 -2.15
C SER A 293 6.29 -12.62 -3.16
N TYR A 294 6.40 -12.93 -4.46
CA TYR A 294 5.53 -12.32 -5.48
C TYR A 294 4.09 -12.81 -5.35
N SER A 295 3.91 -14.09 -5.00
CA SER A 295 2.61 -14.67 -4.66
C SER A 295 2.01 -13.97 -3.43
N ILE A 296 2.78 -13.81 -2.35
CA ILE A 296 2.38 -13.10 -1.12
C ILE A 296 2.01 -11.64 -1.44
N GLU A 297 2.83 -10.94 -2.23
CA GLU A 297 2.63 -9.54 -2.58
C GLU A 297 1.36 -9.30 -3.41
N THR A 298 0.90 -10.29 -4.18
CA THR A 298 -0.39 -10.18 -4.89
C THR A 298 -1.57 -10.00 -3.93
N GLN A 299 -1.42 -10.36 -2.65
CA GLN A 299 -2.47 -10.31 -1.64
C GLN A 299 -2.46 -9.03 -0.78
N LEU A 300 -1.46 -8.16 -0.90
CA LEU A 300 -1.30 -6.98 -0.02
C LEU A 300 -2.53 -6.06 0.02
N HIS A 301 -3.25 -5.91 -1.10
CA HIS A 301 -4.47 -5.10 -1.17
C HIS A 301 -5.64 -5.65 -0.34
N ARG A 302 -5.60 -6.94 0.02
CA ARG A 302 -6.61 -7.64 0.82
C ARG A 302 -6.33 -7.60 2.32
N LEU A 303 -5.13 -7.14 2.72
CA LEU A 303 -4.80 -6.98 4.13
C LEU A 303 -5.78 -6.02 4.80
N ARG A 304 -6.10 -6.33 6.06
CA ARG A 304 -6.93 -5.52 6.94
C ARG A 304 -6.05 -4.71 7.87
N PHE A 305 -6.45 -3.47 8.11
CA PHE A 305 -5.75 -2.56 9.01
C PHE A 305 -6.78 -1.90 9.93
N PRO A 306 -6.36 -1.40 11.11
CA PRO A 306 -7.25 -0.62 11.97
C PRO A 306 -7.63 0.72 11.33
N SER A 307 -6.79 1.26 10.42
CA SER A 307 -7.17 2.43 9.62
C SER A 307 -7.96 2.04 8.36
N ASN A 308 -8.68 3.01 7.82
CA ASN A 308 -9.31 2.93 6.51
C ASN A 308 -8.48 3.61 5.41
N ASP A 309 -7.19 3.86 5.67
CA ASP A 309 -6.34 4.59 4.74
C ASP A 309 -6.04 3.74 3.49
N ASP A 310 -6.01 4.42 2.35
CA ASP A 310 -5.62 3.80 1.08
C ASP A 310 -4.10 3.57 1.02
N ILE A 311 -3.33 4.45 1.65
CA ILE A 311 -1.87 4.43 1.60
C ILE A 311 -1.31 3.79 2.88
N PHE A 312 -0.49 2.76 2.70
CA PHE A 312 0.28 2.10 3.78
C PHE A 312 1.76 2.04 3.40
N ILE A 313 2.64 1.85 4.38
CA ILE A 313 4.07 1.67 4.13
C ILE A 313 4.42 0.19 4.22
N TYR A 314 4.86 -0.38 3.11
CA TYR A 314 5.30 -1.77 3.00
C TYR A 314 6.80 -1.90 3.23
N LEU A 315 7.17 -2.91 4.02
CA LEU A 315 8.53 -3.30 4.34
C LEU A 315 8.69 -4.82 4.22
N ASN A 316 9.87 -5.25 3.79
CA ASN A 316 10.36 -6.58 4.14
C ASN A 316 11.03 -6.49 5.52
N ASP A 317 11.30 -7.62 6.14
CA ASP A 317 12.02 -7.73 7.41
C ASP A 317 13.44 -7.13 7.37
N ASP A 318 14.12 -7.23 6.23
CA ASP A 318 15.48 -6.71 6.00
C ASP A 318 15.56 -5.21 5.67
N PHE A 319 14.44 -4.47 5.79
CA PHE A 319 14.38 -3.04 5.55
C PHE A 319 14.51 -2.22 6.83
N TYR A 320 15.22 -1.10 6.77
CA TYR A 320 15.43 -0.21 7.91
C TYR A 320 15.23 1.26 7.59
N ILE A 321 14.66 1.99 8.56
CA ILE A 321 14.68 3.46 8.60
C ILE A 321 15.89 3.92 9.40
N MET A 322 16.75 4.71 8.77
CA MET A 322 18.09 5.06 9.28
C MET A 322 18.20 6.46 9.88
N ALA A 323 17.18 7.30 9.67
CA ALA A 323 17.12 8.70 10.07
C ALA A 323 15.68 9.12 10.35
N ASP A 324 15.47 10.21 11.10
CA ASP A 324 14.13 10.72 11.40
C ASP A 324 13.43 11.19 10.13
N LEU A 325 12.26 10.60 9.85
CA LEU A 325 11.43 10.87 8.67
C LEU A 325 10.10 11.50 9.06
N SER A 326 9.40 11.99 8.05
CA SER A 326 8.09 12.65 8.11
C SER A 326 7.14 12.07 7.05
N PRO A 327 5.83 12.32 7.12
CA PRO A 327 4.90 11.84 6.10
C PRO A 327 5.29 12.28 4.68
N ALA A 328 5.90 13.46 4.55
CA ALA A 328 6.44 13.97 3.28
C ALA A 328 7.52 13.08 2.64
N ASP A 329 8.11 12.14 3.38
CA ASP A 329 9.04 11.17 2.82
C ASP A 329 8.33 9.98 2.15
N PHE A 330 7.03 9.79 2.37
CA PHE A 330 6.28 8.63 1.87
C PHE A 330 5.03 9.02 1.07
N HIS A 331 4.18 9.88 1.61
CA HIS A 331 2.96 10.34 0.95
C HIS A 331 2.43 11.61 1.61
N THR A 332 1.87 12.51 0.80
CA THR A 332 1.06 13.62 1.30
C THR A 332 -0.15 13.83 0.40
N HIS A 333 -1.27 14.28 0.95
CA HIS A 333 -2.39 14.74 0.13
C HIS A 333 -2.03 15.97 -0.72
N ALA A 334 -1.02 16.74 -0.29
CA ALA A 334 -0.59 17.95 -0.98
C ALA A 334 0.23 17.69 -2.24
N MET A 335 0.94 16.56 -2.36
CA MET A 335 1.86 16.26 -3.47
C MET A 335 1.71 14.85 -4.07
N GLY A 336 1.02 13.93 -3.38
CA GLY A 336 0.86 12.53 -3.76
C GLY A 336 1.90 11.60 -3.11
N THR A 337 1.95 10.37 -3.61
CA THR A 337 2.86 9.31 -3.12
C THR A 337 4.29 9.55 -3.61
N VAL A 338 5.28 9.31 -2.75
CA VAL A 338 6.70 9.39 -3.08
C VAL A 338 7.18 8.08 -3.67
N LEU A 339 7.53 8.10 -4.96
CA LEU A 339 8.12 6.97 -5.68
C LEU A 339 9.65 7.06 -5.64
N ARG A 340 10.28 5.91 -5.42
CA ARG A 340 11.75 5.76 -5.39
C ARG A 340 12.19 4.89 -6.55
N LEU A 341 12.67 5.54 -7.58
CA LEU A 341 12.93 4.94 -8.89
C LEU A 341 14.38 5.21 -9.28
N GLU A 342 15.06 4.20 -9.81
CA GLU A 342 16.43 4.30 -10.30
C GLU A 342 16.41 4.64 -11.81
N PRO A 343 16.68 5.91 -12.20
CA PRO A 343 16.55 6.34 -13.59
C PRO A 343 17.57 5.67 -14.54
N THR A 344 18.67 5.12 -14.01
CA THR A 344 19.72 4.49 -14.82
C THR A 344 19.53 2.99 -15.02
N LEU A 345 18.68 2.36 -14.19
CA LEU A 345 18.43 0.92 -14.22
C LEU A 345 17.05 0.64 -14.79
N LEU A 346 16.97 0.49 -16.11
CA LEU A 346 15.71 0.23 -16.81
C LEU A 346 15.41 -1.26 -16.95
N VAL A 347 14.20 -1.66 -16.55
CA VAL A 347 13.60 -2.95 -16.85
C VAL A 347 13.13 -2.93 -18.30
N ALA A 348 13.60 -3.90 -19.11
CA ALA A 348 13.31 -3.94 -20.54
C ALA A 348 11.82 -4.20 -20.84
N PRO A 349 11.25 -3.62 -21.93
CA PRO A 349 9.84 -3.82 -22.31
C PRO A 349 9.54 -5.15 -23.01
N SER A 350 10.55 -5.73 -23.65
CA SER A 350 10.43 -6.99 -24.39
C SER A 350 11.60 -7.89 -23.98
N PRO A 351 11.48 -8.63 -22.87
CA PRO A 351 12.51 -9.56 -22.49
C PRO A 351 12.57 -10.73 -23.48
N GLU A 352 13.77 -11.17 -23.83
CA GLU A 352 13.94 -12.49 -24.44
C GLU A 352 13.36 -13.53 -23.48
N PRO A 353 12.63 -14.56 -23.96
CA PRO A 353 12.05 -15.61 -23.11
C PRO A 353 13.04 -16.16 -22.07
N ALA A 354 14.31 -16.33 -22.45
CA ALA A 354 15.40 -16.80 -21.59
C ALA A 354 15.74 -15.87 -20.40
N ARG A 355 15.38 -14.59 -20.43
CA ARG A 355 15.62 -13.63 -19.34
C ARG A 355 14.49 -13.60 -18.32
N ILE A 356 13.35 -14.20 -18.63
CA ILE A 356 12.22 -14.42 -17.71
C ILE A 356 12.51 -15.63 -16.79
N VAL A 357 13.59 -16.37 -17.07
CA VAL A 357 13.93 -17.70 -16.49
C VAL A 357 14.70 -17.71 -15.16
N PRO A 358 15.54 -16.72 -14.76
CA PRO A 358 16.41 -16.93 -13.61
C PRO A 358 15.68 -16.81 -12.27
N ALA A 359 16.10 -17.63 -11.29
CA ALA A 359 15.81 -17.41 -9.88
C ALA A 359 16.25 -16.00 -9.46
N GLY A 360 15.38 -15.25 -8.79
CA GLY A 360 15.63 -13.87 -8.35
C GLY A 360 14.58 -12.88 -8.82
N GLU A 361 14.90 -11.58 -8.74
CA GLU A 361 13.94 -10.48 -8.97
C GLU A 361 13.76 -10.11 -10.46
N TRP A 362 14.76 -10.36 -11.30
CA TRP A 362 14.76 -9.89 -12.68
C TRP A 362 13.71 -10.53 -13.59
N GLY A 363 13.48 -11.84 -13.48
CA GLY A 363 12.46 -12.52 -14.29
C GLY A 363 11.06 -11.93 -14.10
N PRO A 364 10.59 -11.81 -12.85
CA PRO A 364 9.30 -11.18 -12.54
C PRO A 364 9.21 -9.71 -12.94
N LEU A 365 10.28 -8.93 -12.81
CA LEU A 365 10.33 -7.54 -13.31
C LEU A 365 10.09 -7.48 -14.82
N PHE A 366 10.76 -8.33 -15.58
CA PHE A 366 10.61 -8.40 -17.03
C PHE A 366 9.20 -8.82 -17.45
N ALA A 367 8.63 -9.84 -16.82
CA ALA A 367 7.25 -10.26 -17.07
C ALA A 367 6.26 -9.13 -16.77
N SER A 368 6.47 -8.39 -15.68
CA SER A 368 5.63 -7.27 -15.27
C SER A 368 5.72 -6.09 -16.23
N ASN A 369 6.93 -5.74 -16.69
CA ASN A 369 7.09 -4.64 -17.64
C ASN A 369 6.56 -5.00 -19.05
N ALA A 370 6.53 -6.28 -19.41
CA ALA A 370 5.87 -6.74 -20.62
C ALA A 370 4.34 -6.50 -20.55
N LEU A 371 3.70 -6.77 -19.40
CA LEU A 371 2.27 -6.48 -19.17
C LEU A 371 1.97 -4.97 -19.30
N LEU A 372 2.79 -4.14 -18.65
CA LEU A 372 2.67 -2.68 -18.73
C LEU A 372 2.90 -2.19 -20.17
N SER A 373 3.87 -2.76 -20.88
CA SER A 373 4.19 -2.39 -22.26
C SER A 373 3.08 -2.76 -23.24
N ALA A 374 2.48 -3.95 -23.07
CA ALA A 374 1.35 -4.40 -23.88
C ALA A 374 0.15 -3.46 -23.77
N ARG A 375 -0.07 -2.84 -22.59
CA ARG A 375 -1.17 -1.89 -22.39
C ARG A 375 -0.81 -0.44 -22.73
N PHE A 376 0.28 0.09 -22.17
CA PHE A 376 0.61 1.52 -22.15
C PHE A 376 1.69 1.94 -23.18
N GLY A 377 2.11 1.01 -24.02
CA GLY A 377 3.14 1.21 -25.03
C GLY A 377 4.53 0.73 -24.56
N TRP A 378 5.32 0.26 -25.53
CA TRP A 378 6.60 -0.40 -25.33
C TRP A 378 7.69 0.57 -24.89
N ARG A 379 8.14 0.46 -23.63
CA ARG A 379 9.22 1.29 -23.06
C ARG A 379 9.92 0.64 -21.87
N GLY A 380 11.19 0.96 -21.69
CA GLY A 380 11.89 0.62 -20.46
C GLY A 380 11.30 1.38 -19.28
N ARG A 381 11.14 0.72 -18.13
CA ARG A 381 10.64 1.37 -16.90
C ARG A 381 11.71 1.28 -15.81
N PRO A 382 11.93 2.37 -15.06
CA PRO A 382 13.00 2.44 -14.08
C PRO A 382 12.73 1.48 -12.92
N TYR A 383 13.78 0.83 -12.44
CA TYR A 383 13.70 -0.09 -11.32
C TYR A 383 13.17 0.63 -10.07
N ALA A 384 12.16 0.03 -9.43
CA ALA A 384 11.66 0.49 -8.14
C ALA A 384 12.63 0.03 -7.05
N GLN A 385 13.29 0.97 -6.38
CA GLN A 385 14.37 0.68 -5.44
C GLN A 385 13.91 -0.26 -4.32
N HIS A 386 14.74 -1.24 -3.97
CA HIS A 386 14.43 -2.26 -2.96
C HIS A 386 14.61 -1.74 -1.53
N VAL A 387 13.72 -0.83 -1.13
CA VAL A 387 13.65 -0.16 0.19
C VAL A 387 12.18 -0.01 0.61
N PRO A 388 11.83 0.50 1.82
CA PRO A 388 10.44 0.77 2.21
C PRO A 388 9.66 1.61 1.20
N LYS A 389 8.40 1.25 0.95
CA LYS A 389 7.57 1.88 -0.09
C LYS A 389 6.19 2.25 0.44
N ALA A 390 5.71 3.43 0.09
CA ALA A 390 4.30 3.76 0.22
C ALA A 390 3.52 3.12 -0.93
N LEU A 391 2.51 2.31 -0.61
CA LEU A 391 1.68 1.59 -1.57
C LEU A 391 0.20 1.96 -1.37
N SER A 392 -0.56 1.97 -2.47
CA SER A 392 -2.00 2.20 -2.47
C SER A 392 -2.74 0.87 -2.58
N ARG A 393 -3.65 0.60 -1.64
CA ARG A 393 -4.53 -0.59 -1.65
C ARG A 393 -5.39 -0.60 -2.90
N THR A 394 -5.97 0.54 -3.27
CA THR A 394 -6.83 0.65 -4.44
C THR A 394 -6.07 0.55 -5.76
N LEU A 395 -4.81 0.99 -5.84
CA LEU A 395 -3.98 0.76 -7.04
C LEU A 395 -3.56 -0.70 -7.17
N LEU A 396 -3.20 -1.36 -6.06
CA LEU A 396 -2.88 -2.80 -6.06
C LEU A 396 -4.10 -3.65 -6.42
N ALA A 397 -5.30 -3.28 -5.97
CA ALA A 397 -6.55 -3.90 -6.41
C ALA A 397 -6.80 -3.67 -7.92
N GLU A 398 -6.53 -2.46 -8.43
CA GLU A 398 -6.64 -2.15 -9.86
C GLU A 398 -5.65 -2.99 -10.71
N VAL A 399 -4.44 -3.27 -10.21
CA VAL A 399 -3.50 -4.22 -10.85
C VAL A 399 -4.14 -5.60 -11.00
N ALA A 400 -4.79 -6.11 -9.95
CA ALA A 400 -5.45 -7.42 -9.98
C ALA A 400 -6.64 -7.48 -10.95
N GLU A 401 -7.38 -6.38 -11.09
CA GLU A 401 -8.50 -6.27 -12.04
C GLU A 401 -8.04 -6.13 -13.50
N ILE A 402 -6.92 -5.43 -13.75
CA ILE A 402 -6.36 -5.28 -15.11
C ILE A 402 -5.75 -6.60 -15.62
N TRP A 403 -5.00 -7.31 -14.78
CA TRP A 403 -4.28 -8.54 -15.17
C TRP A 403 -4.64 -9.77 -14.32
N PRO A 404 -5.92 -10.20 -14.30
CA PRO A 404 -6.38 -11.30 -13.44
C PRO A 404 -5.66 -12.62 -13.75
N ALA A 405 -5.36 -12.90 -15.02
CA ALA A 405 -4.64 -14.11 -15.41
C ALA A 405 -3.18 -14.14 -14.91
N ALA A 406 -2.50 -12.99 -14.90
CA ALA A 406 -1.13 -12.90 -14.40
C ALA A 406 -1.08 -12.98 -12.86
N MET A 407 -2.01 -12.29 -12.18
CA MET A 407 -2.12 -12.36 -10.72
C MET A 407 -2.54 -13.76 -10.26
N GLY A 408 -3.51 -14.38 -10.93
CA GLY A 408 -3.97 -15.74 -10.62
C GLY A 408 -2.85 -16.79 -10.78
N ARG A 409 -2.05 -16.70 -11.86
CA ARG A 409 -0.84 -17.56 -12.00
C ARG A 409 0.15 -17.33 -10.87
N THR A 410 0.55 -16.09 -10.65
CA THR A 410 1.58 -15.74 -9.65
C THR A 410 1.14 -16.17 -8.25
N ARG A 411 -0.12 -15.91 -7.87
CA ARG A 411 -0.70 -16.37 -6.60
C ARG A 411 -0.62 -17.88 -6.45
N GLY A 412 -0.91 -18.63 -7.52
CA GLY A 412 -0.83 -20.09 -7.53
C GLY A 412 0.58 -20.65 -7.41
N HIS A 413 1.63 -19.85 -7.61
CA HIS A 413 3.01 -20.31 -7.51
C HIS A 413 3.53 -20.23 -6.08
N ARG A 414 3.65 -21.39 -5.42
CA ARG A 414 4.23 -21.55 -4.07
C ARG A 414 5.74 -21.26 -3.98
N PHE A 415 6.50 -21.38 -5.08
CA PHE A 415 7.93 -21.05 -5.14
C PHE A 415 8.21 -20.03 -6.25
N ARG A 416 9.26 -19.22 -6.08
CA ARG A 416 9.71 -18.27 -7.11
C ARG A 416 10.16 -19.03 -8.36
N GLY A 417 9.86 -18.48 -9.53
CA GLY A 417 10.34 -19.05 -10.80
C GLY A 417 9.61 -20.31 -11.27
N MET A 418 8.47 -20.66 -10.64
CA MET A 418 7.57 -21.70 -11.15
C MET A 418 6.82 -21.25 -12.41
N GLY A 419 6.24 -22.22 -13.13
CA GLY A 419 5.39 -21.95 -14.31
C GLY A 419 6.14 -21.79 -15.64
N LEU A 420 7.39 -22.24 -15.75
CA LEU A 420 8.18 -22.16 -16.98
C LEU A 420 7.64 -23.10 -18.07
N GLY A 421 6.87 -22.56 -19.02
CA GLY A 421 6.65 -23.20 -20.31
C GLY A 421 7.91 -23.12 -21.20
N ALA A 422 8.07 -24.05 -22.14
CA ALA A 422 9.23 -24.15 -23.06
C ALA A 422 9.49 -22.90 -23.93
N TRP A 423 8.64 -21.88 -23.85
CA TRP A 423 8.66 -20.66 -24.67
C TRP A 423 8.58 -19.34 -23.88
N GLY A 424 8.77 -19.36 -22.55
CA GLY A 424 8.79 -18.15 -21.71
C GLY A 424 7.44 -17.50 -21.43
N GLU A 425 6.34 -18.13 -21.85
CA GLU A 425 5.02 -17.86 -21.28
C GLU A 425 4.99 -18.48 -19.88
N GLY A 426 4.73 -17.68 -18.84
CA GLY A 426 4.40 -18.26 -17.53
C GLY A 426 5.13 -17.75 -16.28
N GLY A 427 6.06 -16.79 -16.37
CA GLY A 427 6.74 -16.24 -15.18
C GLY A 427 5.81 -15.50 -14.19
N ASP A 428 6.26 -15.38 -12.94
CA ASP A 428 5.62 -14.58 -11.88
C ASP A 428 5.52 -13.10 -12.27
N ALA A 429 4.49 -12.42 -11.79
CA ALA A 429 4.33 -10.99 -11.90
C ALA A 429 4.63 -10.31 -10.55
N TYR A 430 5.45 -9.27 -10.57
CA TYR A 430 5.83 -8.51 -9.40
C TYR A 430 4.79 -7.43 -9.12
N GLY A 431 3.86 -7.72 -8.19
CA GLY A 431 2.71 -6.86 -7.87
C GLY A 431 3.09 -5.44 -7.45
N VAL A 432 4.14 -5.29 -6.63
CA VAL A 432 4.61 -3.97 -6.18
C VAL A 432 5.15 -3.13 -7.34
N PHE A 433 5.95 -3.72 -8.24
CA PHE A 433 6.44 -3.05 -9.45
C PHE A 433 5.28 -2.62 -10.36
N LEU A 434 4.31 -3.51 -10.58
CA LEU A 434 3.10 -3.18 -11.34
C LEU A 434 2.34 -2.01 -10.69
N GLY A 435 2.12 -2.01 -9.38
CA GLY A 435 1.40 -0.95 -8.68
C GLY A 435 2.08 0.42 -8.79
N VAL A 436 3.40 0.47 -8.56
CA VAL A 436 4.21 1.70 -8.68
C VAL A 436 4.11 2.30 -10.08
N HIS A 437 4.32 1.49 -11.12
CA HIS A 437 4.27 1.99 -12.48
C HIS A 437 2.85 2.24 -12.99
N LEU A 438 1.86 1.47 -12.52
CA LEU A 438 0.46 1.70 -12.85
C LEU A 438 0.02 3.10 -12.43
N GLY A 439 0.42 3.58 -11.24
CA GLY A 439 0.13 4.97 -10.83
C GLY A 439 0.64 6.00 -11.83
N VAL A 440 1.88 5.85 -12.31
CA VAL A 440 2.48 6.77 -13.30
C VAL A 440 1.81 6.68 -14.68
N GLU A 441 1.49 5.47 -15.12
CA GLU A 441 0.85 5.24 -16.42
C GLU A 441 -0.61 5.68 -16.45
N ARG A 442 -1.34 5.50 -15.33
CA ARG A 442 -2.73 5.96 -15.20
C ARG A 442 -2.80 7.47 -15.05
N TRP A 443 -1.81 8.12 -14.44
CA TRP A 443 -1.65 9.58 -14.50
C TRP A 443 -1.49 10.07 -15.96
N ARG A 444 -0.61 9.44 -16.74
CA ARG A 444 -0.42 9.74 -18.16
C ARG A 444 -1.73 9.57 -18.94
N GLU A 445 -2.43 8.46 -18.73
CA GLU A 445 -3.71 8.15 -19.35
C GLU A 445 -4.78 9.21 -19.00
N ALA A 446 -4.88 9.61 -17.73
CA ALA A 446 -5.79 10.64 -17.26
C ALA A 446 -5.50 12.03 -17.85
N LEU A 447 -4.24 12.43 -17.99
CA LEU A 447 -3.86 13.69 -18.66
C LEU A 447 -4.31 13.72 -20.12
N LEU A 448 -4.08 12.64 -20.86
CA LEU A 448 -4.47 12.53 -22.26
C LEU A 448 -5.99 12.50 -22.41
N TRP A 449 -6.69 11.77 -21.54
CA TRP A 449 -8.15 11.72 -21.54
C TRP A 449 -8.76 13.08 -21.21
N SER A 450 -8.24 13.75 -20.17
CA SER A 450 -8.64 15.11 -19.77
C SER A 450 -8.60 16.06 -20.95
N PHE A 451 -7.54 16.01 -21.75
CA PHE A 451 -7.39 16.86 -22.92
C PHE A 451 -8.27 16.42 -24.10
N VAL A 452 -8.10 15.19 -24.58
CA VAL A 452 -8.75 14.72 -25.82
C VAL A 452 -10.24 14.57 -25.61
N VAL A 453 -10.68 13.88 -24.57
CA VAL A 453 -12.10 13.58 -24.35
C VAL A 453 -12.76 14.66 -23.50
N GLY A 454 -12.15 15.00 -22.36
CA GLY A 454 -12.73 15.92 -21.39
C GLY A 454 -12.76 17.37 -21.86
N ARG A 455 -11.72 17.86 -22.54
CA ARG A 455 -11.58 19.27 -22.94
C ARG A 455 -12.03 19.52 -24.38
N ILE A 456 -11.55 18.73 -25.34
CA ILE A 456 -11.75 19.00 -26.78
C ILE A 456 -12.95 18.25 -27.37
N GLY A 457 -13.05 16.94 -27.13
CA GLY A 457 -14.08 16.10 -27.75
C GLY A 457 -15.49 16.59 -27.43
N GLY A 458 -16.42 16.47 -28.38
CA GLY A 458 -17.80 16.90 -28.16
C GLY A 458 -18.57 15.99 -27.19
N ASP A 459 -19.72 16.46 -26.71
CA ASP A 459 -20.49 15.75 -25.66
C ASP A 459 -21.04 14.40 -26.12
N ASP A 460 -21.31 14.24 -27.42
CA ASP A 460 -21.69 12.99 -28.08
C ASP A 460 -20.47 12.14 -28.52
N GLY A 461 -19.25 12.55 -28.15
CA GLY A 461 -18.00 11.92 -28.56
C GLY A 461 -17.53 12.30 -29.97
N ARG A 462 -18.19 13.26 -30.65
CA ARG A 462 -17.80 13.70 -31.99
C ARG A 462 -16.37 14.24 -32.04
N TRP A 463 -15.69 13.95 -33.15
CA TRP A 463 -14.33 14.45 -33.45
C TRP A 463 -14.23 14.80 -34.94
N GLY A 464 -14.61 16.04 -35.28
CA GLY A 464 -14.62 16.57 -36.63
C GLY A 464 -13.45 17.51 -36.92
N GLU A 465 -13.63 18.39 -37.90
CA GLU A 465 -12.65 19.43 -38.24
C GLU A 465 -12.44 20.43 -37.10
N VAL A 466 -13.53 20.89 -36.46
CA VAL A 466 -13.48 21.81 -35.32
C VAL A 466 -12.67 21.27 -34.16
N GLU A 467 -12.89 20.00 -33.77
CA GLU A 467 -12.13 19.39 -32.68
C GLU A 467 -10.66 19.19 -33.04
N ARG A 468 -10.35 18.84 -34.29
CA ARG A 468 -8.97 18.70 -34.78
C ARG A 468 -8.21 20.02 -34.76
N GLU A 469 -8.82 21.08 -35.27
CA GLU A 469 -8.23 22.43 -35.24
C GLU A 469 -8.03 22.91 -33.81
N SER A 470 -9.04 22.74 -32.95
CA SER A 470 -8.95 23.11 -31.53
C SER A 470 -7.85 22.34 -30.79
N ALA A 471 -7.69 21.04 -31.08
CA ALA A 471 -6.60 20.24 -30.51
C ALA A 471 -5.22 20.70 -31.02
N TRP A 472 -5.10 21.03 -32.31
CA TRP A 472 -3.86 21.51 -32.92
C TRP A 472 -3.45 22.86 -32.35
N GLU A 473 -4.38 23.81 -32.25
CA GLU A 473 -4.15 25.12 -31.64
C GLU A 473 -3.76 24.98 -30.16
N ALA A 474 -4.44 24.10 -29.41
CA ALA A 474 -4.17 23.91 -27.98
C ALA A 474 -2.77 23.38 -27.68
N VAL A 475 -2.14 22.64 -28.59
CA VAL A 475 -0.73 22.20 -28.45
C VAL A 475 0.27 23.23 -29.00
N GLY A 476 -0.21 24.38 -29.49
CA GLY A 476 0.60 25.47 -30.03
C GLY A 476 0.83 25.42 -31.55
N GLY A 477 0.05 24.63 -32.28
CA GLY A 477 0.09 24.57 -33.73
C GLY A 477 -0.66 25.74 -34.37
N VAL A 478 -0.16 26.22 -35.51
CA VAL A 478 -0.80 27.24 -36.33
C VAL A 478 -1.39 26.59 -37.59
N ASP A 479 -2.47 27.17 -38.12
CA ASP A 479 -3.06 26.72 -39.39
C ASP A 479 -2.02 26.75 -40.52
N GLY A 480 -2.04 25.69 -41.35
CA GLY A 480 -1.07 25.47 -42.42
C GLY A 480 0.32 24.95 -42.00
N GLU A 481 0.62 24.86 -40.69
CA GLU A 481 1.88 24.25 -40.23
C GLU A 481 1.82 22.72 -40.28
N ALA A 482 2.90 22.11 -40.78
CA ALA A 482 3.00 20.65 -40.89
C ALA A 482 3.43 19.97 -39.58
N GLU A 483 4.08 20.71 -38.67
CA GLU A 483 4.63 20.18 -37.43
C GLU A 483 4.79 21.26 -36.35
N VAL A 484 4.74 20.86 -35.08
CA VAL A 484 5.06 21.69 -33.90
C VAL A 484 6.31 21.12 -33.23
N ARG A 485 7.34 21.94 -33.07
CA ARG A 485 8.55 21.59 -32.31
C ARG A 485 8.34 21.87 -30.83
N VAL A 486 8.25 20.81 -30.04
CA VAL A 486 7.99 20.93 -28.60
C VAL A 486 9.32 21.10 -27.86
N LEU A 487 9.48 22.24 -27.20
CA LEU A 487 10.70 22.57 -26.46
C LEU A 487 10.56 22.29 -24.96
N LEU A 488 11.68 22.01 -24.30
CA LEU A 488 11.74 21.93 -22.85
C LEU A 488 11.57 23.33 -22.25
N THR A 489 10.48 23.52 -21.52
CA THR A 489 10.16 24.77 -20.82
C THR A 489 10.40 24.66 -19.32
N ARG A 490 10.48 25.82 -18.67
CA ARG A 490 10.75 25.90 -17.23
C ARG A 490 9.55 25.38 -16.43
N ARG A 491 9.85 24.61 -15.39
CA ARG A 491 8.92 24.25 -14.32
C ARG A 491 9.58 24.52 -12.98
N ARG A 492 8.76 24.82 -11.98
CA ARG A 492 9.23 25.16 -10.64
C ARG A 492 8.52 24.33 -9.56
N SER A 493 7.79 23.29 -9.94
CA SER A 493 6.96 22.46 -9.05
C SER A 493 7.80 21.77 -7.97
N THR A 494 9.02 21.39 -8.31
CA THR A 494 9.99 20.72 -7.42
C THR A 494 11.06 21.66 -6.84
N ASP A 495 10.97 22.98 -7.07
CA ASP A 495 11.86 23.94 -6.42
C ASP A 495 11.81 23.74 -4.89
N VAL A 496 12.96 23.52 -4.24
CA VAL A 496 13.04 23.18 -2.80
C VAL A 496 12.21 24.14 -1.93
N GLY A 497 12.38 25.45 -2.13
CA GLY A 497 11.63 26.45 -1.37
C GLY A 497 10.11 26.44 -1.62
N ARG A 498 9.68 26.00 -2.81
CA ARG A 498 8.26 25.78 -3.10
C ARG A 498 7.75 24.54 -2.41
N VAL A 499 8.43 23.40 -2.55
CA VAL A 499 8.03 22.13 -1.91
C VAL A 499 7.88 22.32 -0.41
N GLN A 500 8.90 22.90 0.25
CA GLN A 500 8.83 23.27 1.66
C GLN A 500 7.66 24.20 1.98
N GLY A 501 7.40 25.19 1.11
CA GLY A 501 6.28 26.11 1.26
C GLY A 501 4.92 25.43 1.14
N VAL A 502 4.77 24.49 0.21
CA VAL A 502 3.55 23.70 -0.03
C VAL A 502 3.28 22.81 1.17
N LEU A 503 4.26 22.02 1.59
CA LEU A 503 4.16 21.07 2.68
C LEU A 503 3.88 21.77 4.01
N ARG A 504 4.61 22.84 4.32
CA ARG A 504 4.37 23.66 5.52
C ARG A 504 2.94 24.23 5.54
N LYS A 505 2.44 24.71 4.40
CA LYS A 505 1.07 25.23 4.29
C LYS A 505 0.01 24.14 4.44
N ALA A 506 0.28 22.93 3.95
CA ALA A 506 -0.59 21.77 4.14
C ALA A 506 -0.45 21.14 5.54
N GLY A 507 0.44 21.66 6.39
CA GLY A 507 0.60 21.20 7.77
C GLY A 507 1.53 20.01 7.95
N TYR A 508 2.33 19.67 6.93
CA TYR A 508 3.32 18.60 7.01
C TYR A 508 4.65 19.11 7.57
N ALA A 509 5.30 18.29 8.40
CA ALA A 509 6.70 18.45 8.72
C ALA A 509 7.58 18.18 7.49
N TRP A 510 8.74 18.81 7.43
CA TRP A 510 9.75 18.57 6.40
C TRP A 510 11.01 18.03 7.06
N SER A 511 11.39 16.80 6.73
CA SER A 511 12.54 16.09 7.30
C SER A 511 13.88 16.51 6.70
N GLU A 512 13.88 17.18 5.54
CA GLU A 512 15.07 17.40 4.68
C GLU A 512 15.76 16.10 4.23
N ARG A 513 15.11 14.94 4.38
CA ARG A 513 15.65 13.62 4.02
C ARG A 513 15.27 13.16 2.62
N THR A 514 14.22 13.72 2.04
CA THR A 514 13.78 13.40 0.68
C THR A 514 13.76 14.64 -0.19
N HIS A 515 14.48 14.63 -1.31
CA HIS A 515 14.40 15.66 -2.33
C HIS A 515 13.47 15.22 -3.45
N TYR A 516 12.43 16.01 -3.73
CA TYR A 516 11.55 15.73 -4.87
C TYR A 516 12.23 16.18 -6.15
N VAL A 517 12.51 15.22 -7.03
CA VAL A 517 13.21 15.44 -8.31
C VAL A 517 12.26 15.53 -9.49
N PHE A 518 11.03 15.03 -9.33
CA PHE A 518 9.94 15.16 -10.30
C PHE A 518 8.59 15.21 -9.58
N SER A 519 7.64 15.98 -10.11
CA SER A 519 6.24 15.97 -9.68
C SER A 519 5.35 15.55 -10.84
N SER A 520 4.28 14.80 -10.57
CA SER A 520 3.28 14.48 -11.60
C SER A 520 2.68 15.74 -12.24
N GLU A 521 2.67 16.88 -11.53
CA GLU A 521 2.32 18.20 -12.09
C GLU A 521 3.25 18.63 -13.24
N ASP A 522 4.45 18.07 -13.38
CA ASP A 522 5.38 18.36 -14.48
C ASP A 522 5.16 17.47 -15.71
N GLY A 523 4.06 16.71 -15.73
CA GLY A 523 3.64 15.87 -16.86
C GLY A 523 4.02 14.41 -16.65
N TYR A 524 4.79 13.84 -17.59
CA TYR A 524 5.11 12.42 -17.62
C TYR A 524 6.64 12.18 -17.66
N PRO A 525 7.19 11.37 -16.73
CA PRO A 525 8.64 11.26 -16.54
C PRO A 525 9.34 10.26 -17.47
N TYR A 526 8.64 9.32 -18.12
CA TYR A 526 9.28 8.24 -18.90
C TYR A 526 9.46 8.54 -20.40
N THR A 527 9.20 9.77 -20.84
CA THR A 527 9.40 10.18 -22.24
C THR A 527 10.85 10.52 -22.56
N PHE A 528 11.67 10.85 -21.56
CA PHE A 528 12.97 11.44 -21.81
C PHE A 528 13.97 10.39 -22.33
N PRO A 529 14.57 10.62 -23.52
CA PRO A 529 15.32 9.61 -24.27
C PRO A 529 16.66 9.19 -23.63
N ASN A 530 17.02 9.77 -22.48
CA ASN A 530 18.30 9.54 -21.80
C ASN A 530 18.18 8.67 -20.54
N LEU A 531 16.99 8.22 -20.14
CA LEU A 531 16.89 7.21 -19.10
C LEU A 531 17.68 5.96 -19.56
N GLY A 532 18.77 5.64 -18.85
CA GLY A 532 19.66 4.53 -19.17
C GLY A 532 20.65 4.74 -20.33
N SER A 533 20.90 5.97 -20.83
CA SER A 533 21.93 6.22 -21.85
C SER A 533 23.25 6.71 -21.23
N ALA A 534 24.39 6.09 -21.60
CA ALA A 534 25.73 6.41 -21.07
C ALA A 534 26.32 7.76 -21.56
N LYS A 535 25.50 8.65 -22.13
CA LYS A 535 25.93 9.95 -22.66
C LYS A 535 25.05 11.06 -22.09
N GLU A 536 25.66 11.82 -21.18
CA GLU A 536 25.23 13.14 -20.67
C GLU A 536 23.73 13.27 -20.37
N GLU A 537 23.32 12.67 -19.24
CA GLU A 537 22.28 13.10 -18.28
C GLU A 537 21.65 11.86 -17.62
N GLU A 538 22.41 11.22 -16.72
CA GLU A 538 22.00 10.07 -15.90
C GLU A 538 20.99 10.45 -14.80
N THR A 539 20.01 11.32 -15.10
CA THR A 539 19.11 11.89 -14.09
C THR A 539 17.71 12.13 -14.63
N TRP A 540 16.76 12.30 -13.72
CA TRP A 540 15.42 12.82 -14.01
C TRP A 540 15.46 14.16 -14.79
N PRO A 541 14.42 14.48 -15.57
CA PRO A 541 14.39 15.69 -16.37
C PRO A 541 14.56 16.95 -15.51
N GLN A 542 15.52 17.79 -15.88
CA GLN A 542 15.74 19.07 -15.22
C GLN A 542 15.00 20.20 -15.94
N PHE A 543 13.94 20.71 -15.32
CA PHE A 543 13.12 21.79 -15.87
C PHE A 543 13.68 23.20 -15.58
N SER A 544 15.00 23.32 -15.47
CA SER A 544 15.67 24.60 -15.20
C SER A 544 17.09 24.61 -15.80
N GLY A 545 17.71 25.79 -15.81
CA GLY A 545 19.10 25.93 -16.21
C GLY A 545 19.35 25.73 -17.71
N LYS A 546 20.49 25.12 -18.04
CA LYS A 546 21.05 25.06 -19.40
C LYS A 546 20.27 24.16 -20.39
N HIS A 547 19.39 23.30 -19.90
CA HIS A 547 18.64 22.35 -20.72
C HIS A 547 17.37 22.96 -21.35
N LEU A 548 16.95 24.13 -20.86
CA LEU A 548 15.78 24.84 -21.38
C LEU A 548 15.95 25.20 -22.86
N GLY A 549 14.86 25.10 -23.63
CA GLY A 549 14.87 25.34 -25.07
C GLY A 549 15.35 24.15 -25.91
N ARG A 550 15.79 23.04 -25.30
CA ARG A 550 16.07 21.79 -26.00
C ARG A 550 14.80 21.24 -26.64
N GLU A 551 14.86 20.83 -27.90
CA GLU A 551 13.76 20.12 -28.56
C GLU A 551 13.57 18.74 -27.90
N LEU A 552 12.34 18.45 -27.48
CA LEU A 552 11.96 17.18 -26.86
C LEU A 552 11.40 16.21 -27.90
N CYS A 553 10.55 16.73 -28.80
CA CYS A 553 9.85 15.94 -29.80
C CYS A 553 9.21 16.86 -30.86
N VAL A 554 8.71 16.24 -31.93
CA VAL A 554 8.02 16.93 -33.03
C VAL A 554 6.61 16.35 -33.16
N LEU A 555 5.61 17.20 -32.92
CA LEU A 555 4.19 16.87 -33.03
C LEU A 555 3.69 17.11 -34.45
N LYS A 556 2.80 16.24 -34.93
CA LYS A 556 2.20 16.34 -36.27
C LYS A 556 0.68 16.33 -36.17
N PRO A 557 -0.05 16.99 -37.10
CA PRO A 557 -1.52 16.96 -37.12
C PRO A 557 -2.11 15.54 -37.18
N ALA A 558 -1.37 14.58 -37.74
CA ALA A 558 -1.74 13.16 -37.79
C ALA A 558 -1.98 12.51 -36.42
N CYS A 559 -1.51 13.11 -35.33
CA CYS A 559 -1.79 12.67 -33.96
C CYS A 559 -3.26 12.84 -33.57
N PHE A 560 -3.99 13.74 -34.23
CA PHE A 560 -5.39 14.08 -33.93
C PHE A 560 -6.39 13.50 -34.92
N VAL A 561 -6.00 12.48 -35.69
CA VAL A 561 -6.87 11.82 -36.67
C VAL A 561 -7.58 10.63 -36.00
N GLY A 562 -8.91 10.58 -36.11
CA GLY A 562 -9.76 9.50 -35.62
C GLY A 562 -11.24 9.72 -35.94
N GLY A 563 -12.07 8.69 -35.73
CA GLY A 563 -13.51 8.75 -35.98
C GLY A 563 -14.34 9.31 -34.82
N SER A 564 -13.78 9.30 -33.61
CA SER A 564 -14.40 9.79 -32.38
C SER A 564 -13.33 10.27 -31.39
N ALA A 565 -13.73 10.99 -30.35
CA ALA A 565 -12.83 11.39 -29.27
C ALA A 565 -12.20 10.17 -28.58
N SER A 566 -12.95 9.07 -28.43
CA SER A 566 -12.40 7.81 -27.90
C SER A 566 -11.35 7.20 -28.82
N ASP A 567 -11.53 7.25 -30.14
CA ASP A 567 -10.55 6.70 -31.09
C ASP A 567 -9.26 7.51 -31.10
N VAL A 568 -9.36 8.84 -31.07
CA VAL A 568 -8.18 9.70 -30.96
C VAL A 568 -7.48 9.49 -29.62
N PHE A 569 -8.24 9.33 -28.54
CA PHE A 569 -7.67 9.00 -27.24
C PHE A 569 -6.91 7.68 -27.27
N LYS A 570 -7.52 6.58 -27.77
CA LYS A 570 -6.86 5.27 -27.89
C LYS A 570 -5.59 5.35 -28.74
N ARG A 571 -5.63 6.13 -29.83
CA ARG A 571 -4.46 6.41 -30.68
C ARG A 571 -3.33 7.03 -29.87
N VAL A 572 -3.57 8.14 -29.17
CA VAL A 572 -2.49 8.86 -28.44
C VAL A 572 -2.10 8.18 -27.12
N ALA A 573 -3.00 7.43 -26.50
CA ALA A 573 -2.75 6.74 -25.24
C ALA A 573 -1.99 5.42 -25.45
N PHE A 574 -2.33 4.63 -26.49
CA PHE A 574 -1.89 3.24 -26.60
C PHE A 574 -1.17 2.90 -27.92
N GLU A 575 -1.59 3.46 -29.06
CA GLU A 575 -1.04 3.10 -30.37
C GLU A 575 0.23 3.91 -30.70
N GLU A 576 0.12 5.23 -30.68
CA GLU A 576 1.17 6.22 -30.94
C GLU A 576 1.60 6.88 -29.62
N ALA A 577 1.77 6.07 -28.58
CA ALA A 577 1.96 6.53 -27.22
C ALA A 577 3.16 7.50 -27.09
N VAL A 578 4.29 7.17 -27.71
CA VAL A 578 5.52 7.99 -27.61
C VAL A 578 5.49 9.15 -28.61
N ALA A 579 5.22 8.87 -29.90
CA ALA A 579 5.30 9.88 -30.95
C ALA A 579 4.22 10.97 -30.81
N CYS A 580 3.03 10.60 -30.33
CA CYS A 580 1.92 11.53 -30.14
C CYS A 580 1.64 11.82 -28.68
N GLY A 581 1.24 10.81 -27.88
CA GLY A 581 0.72 11.05 -26.52
C GLY A 581 1.72 11.76 -25.60
N ASP A 582 2.92 11.22 -25.49
CA ASP A 582 3.98 11.80 -24.66
C ASP A 582 4.34 13.23 -25.12
N CYS A 583 4.38 13.45 -26.44
CA CYS A 583 4.67 14.76 -27.01
C CYS A 583 3.54 15.78 -26.76
N ILE A 584 2.27 15.35 -26.81
CA ILE A 584 1.09 16.15 -26.42
C ILE A 584 1.21 16.59 -24.97
N ILE A 585 1.57 15.68 -24.06
CA ILE A 585 1.76 16.02 -22.64
C ILE A 585 2.83 17.10 -22.48
N HIS A 586 3.96 16.99 -23.19
CA HIS A 586 5.00 18.01 -23.12
C HIS A 586 4.58 19.37 -23.72
N ALA A 587 3.82 19.36 -24.81
CA ALA A 587 3.26 20.57 -25.40
C ALA A 587 2.29 21.27 -24.45
N LEU A 588 1.31 20.54 -23.91
CA LEU A 588 0.32 21.09 -22.98
C LEU A 588 0.94 21.52 -21.64
N ARG A 589 1.96 20.82 -21.15
CA ARG A 589 2.75 21.27 -19.99
C ARG A 589 3.37 22.63 -20.27
N ALA A 590 3.96 22.83 -21.44
CA ALA A 590 4.53 24.12 -21.83
C ALA A 590 3.47 25.23 -21.87
N GLN A 591 2.28 24.92 -22.41
CA GLN A 591 1.14 25.85 -22.45
C GLN A 591 0.56 26.17 -21.06
N SER A 592 0.71 25.27 -20.09
CA SER A 592 0.26 25.49 -18.71
C SER A 592 1.17 26.44 -17.92
N GLY A 593 2.38 26.75 -18.42
CA GLY A 593 3.33 27.64 -17.77
C GLY A 593 4.26 26.93 -16.76
N GLU A 594 4.72 27.66 -15.73
CA GLU A 594 5.68 27.12 -14.75
C GLU A 594 5.05 26.24 -13.66
N TYR A 595 3.72 26.31 -13.51
CA TYR A 595 2.93 25.65 -12.47
C TYR A 595 1.61 25.11 -13.03
N GLY A 596 1.04 24.10 -12.37
CA GLY A 596 -0.28 23.58 -12.73
C GLY A 596 -0.36 22.96 -14.13
N LEU A 597 -1.59 22.67 -14.54
CA LEU A 597 -1.99 21.86 -15.68
C LEU A 597 -3.17 22.47 -16.44
N SER A 598 -3.33 23.80 -16.39
CA SER A 598 -4.49 24.50 -16.97
C SER A 598 -4.81 24.10 -18.43
N ALA A 599 -3.80 23.82 -19.26
CA ALA A 599 -3.98 23.43 -20.65
C ALA A 599 -4.49 21.98 -20.84
N PHE A 600 -4.50 21.14 -19.81
CA PHE A 600 -5.07 19.80 -19.90
C PHE A 600 -6.57 19.79 -19.62
N LEU A 601 -7.05 20.77 -18.85
CA LEU A 601 -8.31 20.65 -18.13
C LEU A 601 -9.52 21.14 -18.95
N PRO A 602 -10.69 20.49 -18.79
CA PRO A 602 -11.95 20.95 -19.37
C PRO A 602 -12.33 22.37 -18.89
N PRO A 603 -13.13 23.14 -19.66
CA PRO A 603 -13.68 24.41 -19.18
C PRO A 603 -14.48 24.24 -17.87
N PRO A 604 -14.39 25.15 -16.89
CA PRO A 604 -15.09 25.03 -15.60
C PRO A 604 -16.61 24.89 -15.71
N GLU A 605 -17.19 25.50 -16.72
CA GLU A 605 -18.62 25.52 -17.02
C GLU A 605 -19.12 24.27 -17.76
N ARG A 606 -18.22 23.39 -18.24
CA ARG A 606 -18.60 22.19 -19.01
C ARG A 606 -19.30 21.17 -18.11
N SER A 607 -20.58 20.95 -18.37
CA SER A 607 -21.41 19.97 -17.66
C SER A 607 -22.20 19.12 -18.64
N ILE A 608 -22.37 17.84 -18.32
CA ILE A 608 -23.21 16.91 -19.10
C ILE A 608 -24.31 16.33 -18.22
N LEU A 609 -25.42 15.92 -18.84
CA LEU A 609 -26.49 15.19 -18.16
C LEU A 609 -26.25 13.69 -18.31
N VAL A 610 -26.22 12.97 -17.19
CA VAL A 610 -26.15 11.51 -17.15
C VAL A 610 -27.48 11.00 -16.60
N GLU A 611 -28.25 10.31 -17.45
CA GLU A 611 -29.52 9.68 -17.07
C GLU A 611 -29.29 8.19 -16.81
N LYS A 612 -29.33 7.76 -15.54
CA LYS A 612 -29.32 6.33 -15.21
C LYS A 612 -30.71 5.78 -14.98
N THR A 613 -30.93 4.59 -15.52
CA THR A 613 -32.08 3.74 -15.21
C THR A 613 -31.81 2.77 -14.06
N GLU A 614 -30.54 2.56 -13.68
CA GLU A 614 -30.12 1.56 -12.68
C GLU A 614 -29.26 2.16 -11.56
N TYR A 615 -29.34 1.53 -10.37
CA TYR A 615 -28.55 1.90 -9.20
C TYR A 615 -27.06 1.63 -9.42
N THR A 616 -26.20 2.53 -8.95
CA THR A 616 -24.73 2.40 -9.05
C THR A 616 -24.13 2.19 -7.66
N PRO A 617 -23.45 1.06 -7.40
CA PRO A 617 -22.79 0.82 -6.12
C PRO A 617 -21.75 1.90 -5.80
N GLU A 618 -21.58 2.27 -4.52
CA GLU A 618 -20.62 3.30 -4.09
C GLU A 618 -19.17 3.02 -4.54
N ALA A 619 -18.75 1.75 -4.51
CA ALA A 619 -17.42 1.35 -4.99
C ALA A 619 -17.21 1.65 -6.49
N SER A 620 -18.29 1.77 -7.28
CA SER A 620 -18.24 2.15 -8.69
C SER A 620 -18.17 3.67 -8.90
N LEU A 621 -18.35 4.48 -7.84
CA LEU A 621 -18.25 5.95 -7.91
C LEU A 621 -16.82 6.47 -7.84
N ILE A 622 -15.83 5.61 -7.55
CA ILE A 622 -14.42 6.00 -7.54
C ILE A 622 -14.02 6.47 -8.95
N PRO A 623 -13.55 7.72 -9.12
CA PRO A 623 -13.17 8.26 -10.42
C PRO A 623 -11.99 7.49 -11.02
N ARG A 624 -12.26 6.70 -12.06
CA ARG A 624 -11.27 5.95 -12.84
C ARG A 624 -11.72 5.77 -14.29
N LEU A 625 -10.76 5.73 -15.20
CA LEU A 625 -11.00 5.37 -16.59
C LEU A 625 -11.22 3.86 -16.76
N PRO A 626 -11.78 3.39 -17.89
CA PRO A 626 -11.82 1.99 -18.24
C PRO A 626 -10.45 1.29 -18.09
N LEU A 627 -10.49 0.00 -17.77
CA LEU A 627 -9.31 -0.76 -17.41
C LEU A 627 -8.69 -1.46 -18.60
N GLN A 628 -9.49 -1.90 -19.57
CA GLN A 628 -8.97 -2.51 -20.80
C GLN A 628 -8.74 -1.44 -21.86
N ARG A 629 -7.69 -1.59 -22.66
CA ARG A 629 -7.30 -0.59 -23.67
C ARG A 629 -8.26 -0.55 -24.87
N GLU A 630 -9.02 -1.63 -25.07
CA GLU A 630 -10.04 -1.78 -26.13
C GLU A 630 -11.39 -1.19 -25.75
N ASP A 631 -11.60 -0.83 -24.47
CA ASP A 631 -12.85 -0.29 -23.96
C ASP A 631 -13.20 1.07 -24.62
N ASP A 632 -14.46 1.49 -24.46
CA ASP A 632 -14.92 2.80 -24.89
C ASP A 632 -14.58 3.88 -23.86
N PHE A 633 -13.74 4.83 -24.26
CA PHE A 633 -13.29 5.96 -23.45
C PHE A 633 -14.10 7.24 -23.70
N GLY A 634 -15.21 7.16 -24.42
CA GLY A 634 -16.09 8.28 -24.71
C GLY A 634 -16.65 8.93 -23.44
N LEU A 635 -16.86 10.24 -23.48
CA LEU A 635 -17.22 11.06 -22.31
C LEU A 635 -18.45 10.51 -21.56
N VAL A 636 -19.55 10.29 -22.26
CA VAL A 636 -20.79 9.78 -21.68
C VAL A 636 -20.60 8.38 -21.11
N ARG A 637 -19.85 7.49 -21.79
CA ARG A 637 -19.61 6.12 -21.31
C ARG A 637 -18.82 6.08 -20.02
N VAL A 638 -17.74 6.85 -19.95
CA VAL A 638 -16.89 6.93 -18.77
C VAL A 638 -17.68 7.49 -17.57
N LEU A 639 -18.44 8.56 -17.78
CA LEU A 639 -19.21 9.19 -16.72
C LEU A 639 -20.41 8.32 -16.30
N ASP A 640 -21.17 7.79 -17.25
CA ASP A 640 -22.29 6.87 -16.98
C ASP A 640 -21.82 5.64 -16.19
N ALA A 641 -20.65 5.09 -16.43
CA ALA A 641 -20.18 3.96 -15.63
C ALA A 641 -19.79 4.33 -14.18
N ARG A 642 -19.63 5.62 -13.84
CA ARG A 642 -18.89 6.08 -12.64
C ARG A 642 -19.50 7.23 -11.84
N VAL A 643 -20.64 7.78 -12.24
CA VAL A 643 -21.33 8.87 -11.52
C VAL A 643 -22.79 8.52 -11.23
N GLY A 644 -23.43 9.18 -10.27
CA GLY A 644 -24.88 9.07 -10.08
C GLY A 644 -25.69 9.74 -11.22
N SER A 645 -27.01 9.60 -11.19
CA SER A 645 -27.89 10.36 -12.10
C SER A 645 -27.81 11.86 -11.83
N GLY A 646 -27.72 12.68 -12.89
CA GLY A 646 -27.79 14.14 -12.78
C GLY A 646 -26.80 14.89 -13.67
N ALA A 647 -26.70 16.19 -13.42
CA ALA A 647 -25.71 17.05 -14.08
C ALA A 647 -24.32 16.81 -13.46
N VAL A 648 -23.37 16.42 -14.29
CA VAL A 648 -21.98 16.16 -13.91
C VAL A 648 -21.11 17.25 -14.49
N ASN A 649 -20.37 17.95 -13.63
CA ASN A 649 -19.33 18.87 -14.07
C ASN A 649 -18.09 18.07 -14.52
N VAL A 650 -17.74 18.16 -15.80
CA VAL A 650 -16.68 17.35 -16.41
C VAL A 650 -15.33 17.69 -15.80
N ARG A 651 -15.07 18.98 -15.54
CA ARG A 651 -13.83 19.45 -14.91
C ARG A 651 -13.69 18.91 -13.49
N ALA A 652 -14.71 19.06 -12.65
CA ALA A 652 -14.69 18.57 -11.27
C ALA A 652 -14.42 17.07 -11.20
N TRP A 653 -15.09 16.26 -12.04
CA TRP A 653 -14.84 14.83 -12.12
C TRP A 653 -13.41 14.51 -12.57
N THR A 654 -12.91 15.24 -13.58
CA THR A 654 -11.55 15.06 -14.12
C THR A 654 -10.48 15.37 -13.07
N LEU A 655 -10.71 16.37 -12.23
CA LEU A 655 -9.79 16.71 -11.14
C LEU A 655 -9.71 15.58 -10.10
N ARG A 656 -10.83 14.93 -9.78
CA ARG A 656 -10.85 13.75 -8.90
C ARG A 656 -10.18 12.53 -9.53
N LEU A 657 -10.32 12.36 -10.84
CA LEU A 657 -9.57 11.33 -11.60
C LEU A 657 -8.06 11.57 -11.50
N LEU A 658 -7.60 12.80 -11.75
CA LEU A 658 -6.18 13.15 -11.69
C LEU A 658 -5.61 12.95 -10.28
N GLU A 659 -6.35 13.37 -9.27
CA GLU A 659 -5.98 13.25 -7.86
C GLU A 659 -5.60 11.84 -7.43
N ARG A 660 -6.37 10.84 -7.86
CA ARG A 660 -6.13 9.42 -7.57
C ARG A 660 -4.74 8.94 -7.98
N TYR A 661 -4.15 9.50 -9.03
CA TYR A 661 -2.91 9.02 -9.63
C TYR A 661 -1.72 9.98 -9.42
N ARG A 662 -1.81 10.90 -8.45
CA ARG A 662 -0.73 11.86 -8.17
C ARG A 662 0.46 11.20 -7.51
N PHE A 663 1.65 11.65 -7.89
CA PHE A 663 2.90 11.17 -7.32
C PHE A 663 4.01 12.23 -7.43
N VAL A 664 5.06 12.02 -6.65
CA VAL A 664 6.37 12.64 -6.84
C VAL A 664 7.43 11.55 -6.94
N ILE A 665 8.54 11.85 -7.60
CA ILE A 665 9.74 11.00 -7.52
C ILE A 665 10.67 11.64 -6.51
N GLY A 666 11.08 10.87 -5.50
CA GLY A 666 11.94 11.33 -4.41
C GLY A 666 13.31 10.66 -4.42
N ASP A 667 14.34 11.43 -4.09
CA ASP A 667 15.66 10.94 -3.71
C ASP A 667 15.80 11.06 -2.18
N SER A 668 15.91 9.92 -1.49
CA SER A 668 15.90 9.86 -0.02
C SER A 668 17.19 9.33 0.61
N GLY A 669 18.29 9.25 -0.14
CA GLY A 669 19.49 8.56 0.34
C GLY A 669 19.20 7.09 0.64
N THR A 670 19.11 6.29 -0.42
CA THR A 670 18.74 4.88 -0.34
C THR A 670 19.94 3.97 -0.54
N ALA A 671 19.95 2.79 0.09
CA ALA A 671 20.95 1.77 -0.19
C ALA A 671 20.35 0.37 -0.21
N PHE A 672 20.79 -0.44 -1.16
CA PHE A 672 20.64 -1.90 -1.14
C PHE A 672 22.03 -2.50 -0.91
N VAL A 673 22.21 -3.19 0.22
CA VAL A 673 23.49 -3.76 0.63
C VAL A 673 23.34 -5.27 0.71
N MET A 674 24.13 -5.99 -0.06
CA MET A 674 24.19 -7.45 -0.01
C MET A 674 25.36 -7.88 0.88
N ILE A 675 25.09 -8.68 1.91
CA ILE A 675 26.09 -9.21 2.83
C ILE A 675 26.41 -10.66 2.47
N GLN A 676 27.61 -10.91 1.96
CA GLN A 676 28.03 -12.25 1.56
C GLN A 676 29.07 -12.87 2.52
N GLN A 677 29.78 -12.04 3.29
CA GLN A 677 30.87 -12.44 4.19
C GLN A 677 31.12 -11.38 5.29
N PRO A 678 31.84 -11.71 6.39
CA PRO A 678 32.03 -10.79 7.53
C PRO A 678 32.69 -9.44 7.20
N SER A 679 33.54 -9.39 6.17
CA SER A 679 34.17 -8.15 5.73
C SER A 679 33.17 -7.15 5.16
N ASP A 680 32.06 -7.64 4.59
CA ASP A 680 31.01 -6.79 4.02
C ASP A 680 30.28 -6.06 5.15
N VAL A 681 29.98 -6.74 6.25
CA VAL A 681 29.42 -6.12 7.47
C VAL A 681 30.36 -5.04 8.01
N THR A 682 31.65 -5.35 8.13
CA THR A 682 32.64 -4.38 8.63
C THR A 682 32.76 -3.14 7.73
N LYS A 683 32.75 -3.35 6.41
CA LYS A 683 32.92 -2.29 5.41
C LYS A 683 31.67 -1.44 5.25
N HIS A 684 30.52 -2.08 5.08
CA HIS A 684 29.26 -1.42 4.75
C HIS A 684 28.56 -0.91 6.01
N LEU A 685 28.27 -1.79 6.96
CA LEU A 685 27.43 -1.48 8.14
C LEU A 685 28.21 -0.62 9.15
N PHE A 686 29.38 -1.10 9.60
CA PHE A 686 30.22 -0.38 10.57
C PHE A 686 31.10 0.72 9.96
N GLY A 687 31.29 0.69 8.63
CA GLY A 687 32.15 1.63 7.91
C GLY A 687 31.36 2.78 7.28
N TRP A 688 30.75 2.52 6.13
CA TRP A 688 30.06 3.54 5.33
C TRP A 688 28.74 3.98 5.96
N MET A 689 27.81 3.06 6.22
CA MET A 689 26.45 3.37 6.72
C MET A 689 26.46 4.00 8.12
N ALA A 690 27.48 3.72 8.92
CA ALA A 690 27.66 4.35 10.23
C ALA A 690 28.03 5.85 10.14
N ARG A 691 28.56 6.31 9.00
CA ARG A 691 29.09 7.67 8.80
C ARG A 691 28.30 8.50 7.81
N ASP A 692 27.55 7.85 6.93
CA ASP A 692 26.76 8.54 5.93
C ASP A 692 25.49 9.10 6.57
N TRP A 693 25.44 10.42 6.69
CA TRP A 693 24.31 11.09 7.29
C TRP A 693 23.10 11.13 6.35
N TRP A 694 23.28 10.99 5.04
CA TRP A 694 22.21 11.11 4.04
C TRP A 694 21.35 9.84 3.94
N LEU A 695 21.93 8.68 4.26
CA LEU A 695 21.21 7.40 4.23
C LEU A 695 20.00 7.41 5.16
N SER A 696 18.82 7.27 4.58
CA SER A 696 17.55 7.31 5.31
C SER A 696 16.76 6.01 5.21
N LEU A 697 16.85 5.30 4.10
CA LEU A 697 16.13 4.04 3.87
C LEU A 697 17.07 3.00 3.28
N VAL A 698 17.17 1.83 3.91
CA VAL A 698 18.14 0.82 3.49
C VAL A 698 17.54 -0.57 3.53
N CYS A 699 18.00 -1.42 2.62
CA CYS A 699 17.84 -2.87 2.68
C CYS A 699 19.22 -3.48 2.94
N VAL A 700 19.29 -4.39 3.90
CA VAL A 700 20.49 -5.17 4.22
C VAL A 700 20.18 -6.64 3.97
N ASN A 701 20.37 -7.07 2.73
CA ASN A 701 20.04 -8.42 2.29
C ASN A 701 21.14 -9.42 2.68
N ASP A 702 20.75 -10.54 3.26
CA ASP A 702 21.57 -11.55 3.93
C ASP A 702 21.98 -12.74 3.04
N ASP A 703 22.49 -12.49 1.83
CA ASP A 703 23.00 -13.52 0.91
C ASP A 703 24.36 -14.10 1.36
N ILE A 704 24.43 -14.53 2.62
CA ILE A 704 25.67 -14.91 3.29
C ILE A 704 26.16 -16.26 2.75
N VAL A 705 27.36 -16.22 2.17
CA VAL A 705 28.05 -17.38 1.59
C VAL A 705 29.19 -17.87 2.48
N LYS A 706 29.88 -16.97 3.20
CA LYS A 706 31.06 -17.32 4.00
C LYS A 706 30.89 -16.95 5.47
N GLU A 707 31.39 -17.82 6.35
CA GLU A 707 31.38 -17.63 7.81
C GLU A 707 30.02 -17.17 8.36
N PRO A 708 28.90 -17.88 8.09
CA PRO A 708 27.54 -17.40 8.37
C PRO A 708 27.33 -17.02 9.84
N ALA A 709 27.79 -17.85 10.79
CA ALA A 709 27.68 -17.54 12.22
C ALA A 709 28.42 -16.26 12.63
N ARG A 710 29.52 -15.92 11.96
CA ARG A 710 30.26 -14.69 12.23
C ARG A 710 29.60 -13.47 11.61
N SER A 711 29.06 -13.60 10.40
CA SER A 711 28.27 -12.55 9.76
C SER A 711 27.02 -12.23 10.57
N ASP A 712 26.27 -13.25 11.00
CA ASP A 712 25.10 -13.13 11.89
C ASP A 712 25.46 -12.38 13.18
N ALA A 713 26.52 -12.79 13.88
CA ALA A 713 26.94 -12.12 15.12
C ALA A 713 27.29 -10.63 14.90
N LEU A 714 27.90 -10.29 13.76
CA LEU A 714 28.24 -8.90 13.42
C LEU A 714 27.01 -8.08 13.00
N ILE A 715 26.05 -8.68 12.29
CA ILE A 715 24.78 -8.04 11.92
C ILE A 715 24.00 -7.72 13.19
N ARG A 716 23.76 -8.71 14.06
CA ARG A 716 23.08 -8.52 15.36
C ARG A 716 23.78 -7.47 16.23
N GLN A 717 25.11 -7.45 16.22
CA GLN A 717 25.87 -6.41 16.92
C GLN A 717 25.58 -5.01 16.37
N TRP A 718 25.56 -4.85 15.04
CA TRP A 718 25.27 -3.58 14.39
C TRP A 718 23.84 -3.11 14.66
N GLU A 719 22.87 -4.01 14.48
CA GLU A 719 21.45 -3.76 14.72
C GLU A 719 21.17 -3.34 16.17
N GLY A 720 21.66 -4.13 17.14
CA GLY A 720 21.49 -3.86 18.56
C GLY A 720 22.18 -2.58 19.02
N ALA A 721 23.31 -2.23 18.40
CA ALA A 721 23.98 -0.96 18.68
C ALA A 721 23.20 0.25 18.11
N ARG A 722 22.54 0.09 16.96
CA ARG A 722 21.84 1.18 16.28
C ARG A 722 20.43 1.42 16.84
N TRP A 723 19.72 0.35 17.21
CA TRP A 723 18.37 0.39 17.76
C TRP A 723 18.30 -0.41 19.09
N PRO A 724 18.93 0.10 20.17
CA PRO A 724 19.03 -0.63 21.43
C PRO A 724 17.74 -0.64 22.26
N VAL A 725 16.77 0.21 21.95
CA VAL A 725 15.52 0.35 22.71
C VAL A 725 14.56 -0.76 22.29
N GLN A 726 14.21 -1.64 23.22
CA GLN A 726 13.23 -2.70 23.00
C GLN A 726 11.83 -2.10 22.91
N ALA A 727 11.01 -2.65 22.02
CA ALA A 727 9.59 -2.37 22.03
C ALA A 727 8.89 -3.12 23.19
N ALA A 728 7.77 -2.60 23.67
CA ALA A 728 7.03 -3.13 24.81
C ALA A 728 6.48 -4.56 24.60
N TRP A 729 6.27 -4.95 23.35
CA TRP A 729 5.83 -6.31 22.98
C TRP A 729 6.99 -7.32 22.92
N GLU A 730 8.24 -6.90 23.11
CA GLU A 730 9.40 -7.79 23.15
C GLU A 730 9.61 -8.43 24.52
N ARG A 731 10.20 -9.63 24.53
CA ARG A 731 10.57 -10.38 25.75
C ARG A 731 11.81 -9.85 26.47
#